data_AF-A0A7S6M8J3-F1
#
_entry.id   AF-A0A7S6M8J3-F1
#
_cell.length_a   1.000
_cell.length_b   1.000
_cell.length_c   1.000
_cell.angle_alpha   90.00
_cell.angle_beta   90.00
_cell.angle_gamma   90.00
#
_symmetry.space_group_name_H-M   'P 1'
#
loop_
_entity.id
_entity.type
_entity.pdbx_description
1 polymer ?
#
loop_
_entity_poly.entity_id
_entity_poly.type
_entity_poly.pdbx_seq_one_letter_code
_entity_poly.pdbx_strand_id
1 'polypeptide(L)'
;MILTSLRAAARAACTAVIALMVCAMPPLAFAEDACCTPDGGCQAISAAQCNSAGGVFLAGQSCAAGACGVGACCAGPSCVQTTAYVCVFNGRDFLGAGLLCADNPCQFETGTCCVGGACEPLLPPACAAAGGQFLGFGNTCVNGPCTPGACCTGVTCSETNAFGCNQSGGSFLPGGGCTPNPCVPDFACSASALFGQNRDAVDSFEAGTSEEQTQFRRFDNFSGVAGPIEQVRFWGFDLGFAGGFFECVESDPTFQISFHRDAGGRPGALVCSHSVLATRTPTGVFYDFAELNEYVAVLPEACVLTGGWIGITGQGDPSCWFMWISAGPGLSWCDGCAESAQSRNRAFCLEGPLGGVSGACCHPATGGCADGVDIANCASATQRFHPGATCGQLDPPCGVIVGACCREDLLCFQVTAAECGELGGVWSGAETSCDHCPCVVYCPSSAAGEGEPLCSTNYVDEYNGGCGSASHAALPLSFNVMVCGTSGIFEADGGARADQDWYSVTIGGPTLLRWTVRAEFAAILRIVSNPGGCESAVEVASLTTPTCETTTLQADVAAGNFWLVVQPLVTPGDNAACGARYHATAQITAVRGDMNCDGAFNNFDIDPFVLALVDPAGYAAAYPGCDPLHGDLDESGALNNFDIDPFVTCLISGCP
;
A
#
# COMPACT_ATOMS: atom_id res chain seq x y z
N MET A 1 -12.78 -41.25 -47.60
CA MET A 1 -13.58 -41.48 -46.38
C MET A 1 -14.01 -40.11 -45.90
N ILE A 2 -15.13 -39.58 -46.39
CA ILE A 2 -16.51 -39.85 -45.96
C ILE A 2 -16.74 -39.33 -44.52
N LEU A 3 -17.80 -38.51 -44.38
CA LEU A 3 -18.49 -37.99 -43.18
C LEU A 3 -17.93 -36.66 -42.62
N THR A 4 -18.51 -35.49 -42.98
CA THR A 4 -19.70 -34.82 -42.40
C THR A 4 -19.37 -34.12 -41.07
N SER A 5 -19.75 -32.88 -40.76
CA SER A 5 -20.74 -31.98 -41.33
C SER A 5 -20.63 -30.59 -40.68
N LEU A 6 -21.09 -29.56 -41.42
CA LEU A 6 -21.73 -28.32 -40.94
C LEU A 6 -20.87 -27.30 -40.17
N ARG A 7 -20.17 -26.44 -40.92
CA ARG A 7 -20.07 -25.01 -40.59
C ARG A 7 -20.66 -24.20 -41.74
N ALA A 8 -21.78 -23.54 -41.47
CA ALA A 8 -22.49 -22.68 -42.39
C ALA A 8 -21.67 -21.41 -42.67
N ALA A 9 -21.14 -21.36 -43.88
CA ALA A 9 -20.94 -20.21 -44.77
C ALA A 9 -21.00 -18.81 -44.16
N ALA A 10 -19.81 -18.27 -43.89
CA ALA A 10 -19.52 -16.86 -44.07
C ALA A 10 -19.03 -16.62 -45.52
N ARG A 11 -19.59 -15.56 -46.12
CA ARG A 11 -19.02 -14.66 -47.13
C ARG A 11 -18.71 -15.16 -48.56
N ALA A 12 -19.26 -14.35 -49.48
CA ALA A 12 -18.72 -13.91 -50.77
C ALA A 12 -18.95 -14.77 -52.02
N ALA A 13 -19.87 -14.30 -52.86
CA ALA A 13 -19.63 -14.10 -54.30
C ALA A 13 -20.77 -13.26 -54.90
N CYS A 14 -20.51 -11.97 -55.04
CA CYS A 14 -21.36 -11.01 -55.71
C CYS A 14 -20.85 -10.86 -57.14
N THR A 15 -21.48 -11.48 -58.14
CA THR A 15 -21.55 -10.95 -59.52
C THR A 15 -22.55 -11.73 -60.39
N ALA A 16 -23.41 -10.96 -61.07
CA ALA A 16 -23.85 -11.12 -62.46
C ALA A 16 -25.30 -11.56 -62.78
N VAL A 17 -25.85 -10.79 -63.75
CA VAL A 17 -26.93 -11.05 -64.73
C VAL A 17 -28.34 -10.65 -64.27
N ILE A 18 -28.85 -9.44 -64.53
CA ILE A 18 -29.30 -8.80 -65.80
C ILE A 18 -30.58 -9.42 -66.43
N ALA A 19 -31.63 -8.57 -66.44
CA ALA A 19 -32.75 -8.45 -67.39
C ALA A 19 -34.09 -9.21 -67.19
N LEU A 20 -35.17 -8.44 -67.45
CA LEU A 20 -36.64 -8.66 -67.56
C LEU A 20 -37.43 -8.21 -66.32
N MET A 21 -38.47 -7.36 -66.38
CA MET A 21 -39.27 -6.76 -67.46
C MET A 21 -40.05 -5.53 -66.92
N VAL A 22 -39.95 -4.41 -67.64
CA VAL A 22 -41.04 -3.53 -68.14
C VAL A 22 -42.02 -2.87 -67.14
N CYS A 23 -41.79 -1.56 -66.96
CA CYS A 23 -42.71 -0.45 -67.22
C CYS A 23 -44.13 -0.46 -66.62
N ALA A 24 -44.31 0.28 -65.53
CA ALA A 24 -45.49 1.11 -65.29
C ALA A 24 -45.13 2.23 -64.30
N MET A 25 -44.61 3.35 -64.79
CA MET A 25 -44.64 4.62 -64.05
C MET A 25 -45.94 5.37 -64.38
N PRO A 26 -46.72 5.77 -63.37
CA PRO A 26 -47.41 7.05 -63.35
C PRO A 26 -46.55 8.10 -62.60
N PRO A 27 -46.84 9.40 -62.79
CA PRO A 27 -45.84 10.46 -62.71
C PRO A 27 -45.69 11.11 -61.34
N LEU A 28 -44.48 11.65 -61.09
CA LEU A 28 -44.15 12.86 -60.32
C LEU A 28 -44.86 13.07 -58.97
N ALA A 29 -44.17 12.74 -57.87
CA ALA A 29 -44.37 13.43 -56.60
C ALA A 29 -43.79 14.85 -56.73
N PHE A 30 -44.64 15.80 -57.11
CA PHE A 30 -44.30 17.22 -57.06
C PHE A 30 -44.42 17.73 -55.62
N ALA A 31 -43.34 18.36 -55.15
CA ALA A 31 -43.28 19.39 -54.12
C ALA A 31 -43.73 19.02 -52.68
N GLU A 32 -42.76 18.85 -51.78
CA GLU A 32 -42.95 18.98 -50.33
C GLU A 32 -43.11 20.46 -49.94
N ASP A 33 -44.14 21.13 -50.44
CA ASP A 33 -44.39 22.55 -50.17
C ASP A 33 -45.74 22.76 -49.47
N ALA A 34 -45.78 23.68 -48.51
CA ALA A 34 -46.94 23.94 -47.66
C ALA A 34 -47.51 25.32 -47.95
N CYS A 35 -48.81 25.40 -48.19
CA CYS A 35 -49.56 26.65 -48.23
C CYS A 35 -50.34 26.84 -46.93
N CYS A 36 -49.93 27.82 -46.13
CA CYS A 36 -50.57 28.16 -44.86
C CYS A 36 -51.68 29.18 -45.08
N THR A 37 -52.90 28.84 -44.68
CA THR A 37 -54.09 29.67 -44.92
C THR A 37 -54.43 30.57 -43.72
N PRO A 38 -55.19 31.67 -43.91
CA PRO A 38 -55.51 32.63 -42.86
C PRO A 38 -56.26 32.04 -41.65
N ASP A 39 -56.99 30.95 -41.86
CA ASP A 39 -57.73 30.19 -40.86
C ASP A 39 -56.87 29.17 -40.09
N GLY A 40 -55.55 29.15 -40.34
CA GLY A 40 -54.61 28.23 -39.69
C GLY A 40 -54.55 26.85 -40.35
N GLY A 41 -55.18 26.66 -41.52
CA GLY A 41 -55.08 25.45 -42.31
C GLY A 41 -53.77 25.32 -43.08
N CYS A 42 -53.49 24.12 -43.58
CA CYS A 42 -52.36 23.83 -44.46
C CYS A 42 -52.81 23.04 -45.68
N GLN A 43 -52.44 23.49 -46.87
CA GLN A 43 -52.73 22.83 -48.15
C GLN A 43 -51.43 22.57 -48.94
N ALA A 44 -51.27 21.35 -49.46
CA ALA A 44 -50.15 21.01 -50.34
C ALA A 44 -50.49 21.40 -51.79
N ILE A 45 -50.26 22.66 -52.14
CA ILE A 45 -50.57 23.25 -53.45
C ILE A 45 -49.40 24.10 -53.94
N SER A 46 -49.31 24.36 -55.24
CA SER A 46 -48.21 25.15 -55.81
C SER A 46 -48.20 26.60 -55.31
N ALA A 47 -47.05 27.27 -55.37
CA ALA A 47 -46.89 28.68 -54.98
C ALA A 47 -47.92 29.61 -55.65
N ALA A 48 -48.18 29.42 -56.95
CA ALA A 48 -49.15 30.22 -57.69
C ALA A 48 -50.58 30.03 -57.17
N GLN A 49 -50.96 28.78 -56.84
CA GLN A 49 -52.26 28.47 -56.25
C GLN A 49 -52.35 29.03 -54.82
N CYS A 50 -51.29 28.93 -54.04
CA CYS A 50 -51.24 29.47 -52.69
C CYS A 50 -51.45 30.98 -52.66
N ASN A 51 -50.76 31.70 -53.55
CA ASN A 51 -50.92 33.15 -53.72
C ASN A 51 -52.34 33.52 -54.15
N SER A 52 -52.95 32.74 -55.06
CA SER A 52 -54.34 32.96 -55.48
C SER A 52 -55.37 32.70 -54.37
N ALA A 53 -55.04 31.82 -53.42
CA ALA A 53 -55.85 31.53 -52.24
C ALA A 53 -55.62 32.52 -51.09
N GLY A 54 -54.72 33.49 -51.26
CA GLY A 54 -54.33 34.44 -50.22
C GLY A 54 -53.55 33.80 -49.06
N GLY A 55 -52.95 32.63 -49.28
CA GLY A 55 -52.12 31.93 -48.30
C GLY A 55 -50.64 32.31 -48.36
N VAL A 56 -49.89 31.88 -47.35
CA VAL A 56 -48.42 32.00 -47.28
C VAL A 56 -47.79 30.70 -47.74
N PHE A 57 -46.90 30.78 -48.72
CA PHE A 57 -46.21 29.61 -49.27
C PHE A 57 -44.87 29.37 -48.57
N LEU A 58 -44.66 28.15 -48.06
CA LEU A 58 -43.42 27.67 -47.44
C LEU A 58 -42.79 26.59 -48.32
N ALA A 59 -41.71 26.95 -49.02
CA ALA A 59 -40.98 26.03 -49.89
C ALA A 59 -40.16 25.01 -49.06
N GLY A 60 -40.19 23.74 -49.45
CA GLY A 60 -39.46 22.64 -48.81
C GLY A 60 -40.00 22.25 -47.43
N GLN A 61 -41.26 22.59 -47.12
CA GLN A 61 -41.94 22.26 -45.88
C GLN A 61 -43.27 21.57 -46.18
N SER A 62 -43.61 20.49 -45.46
CA SER A 62 -44.83 19.72 -45.74
C SER A 62 -45.96 19.97 -44.73
N CYS A 63 -47.21 19.93 -45.20
CA CYS A 63 -48.36 19.98 -44.30
C CYS A 63 -48.42 18.80 -43.34
N ALA A 64 -47.93 17.63 -43.75
CA ALA A 64 -47.87 16.44 -42.91
C ALA A 64 -46.93 16.62 -41.71
N ALA A 65 -45.87 17.44 -41.85
CA ALA A 65 -44.94 17.78 -40.78
C ALA A 65 -45.40 18.95 -39.90
N GLY A 66 -46.63 19.47 -40.08
CA GLY A 66 -47.17 20.55 -39.27
C GLY A 66 -46.55 21.93 -39.55
N ALA A 67 -46.03 22.15 -40.77
CA ALA A 67 -45.30 23.36 -41.16
C ALA A 67 -46.01 24.71 -40.88
N CYS A 68 -47.34 24.73 -40.84
CA CYS A 68 -48.14 25.93 -40.58
C CYS A 68 -48.44 26.18 -39.10
N GLY A 69 -47.90 25.35 -38.20
CA GLY A 69 -48.07 25.47 -36.75
C GLY A 69 -47.45 26.75 -36.16
N VAL A 70 -47.58 26.90 -34.84
CA VAL A 70 -46.97 28.00 -34.10
C VAL A 70 -45.45 27.80 -34.06
N GLY A 71 -44.70 28.87 -34.30
CA GLY A 71 -43.25 28.89 -34.31
C GLY A 71 -42.68 30.28 -34.05
N ALA A 72 -41.36 30.39 -34.01
CA ALA A 72 -40.65 31.65 -33.81
C ALA A 72 -40.76 32.55 -35.05
N CYS A 73 -41.27 33.75 -34.85
CA CYS A 73 -41.47 34.77 -35.87
C CYS A 73 -40.63 36.00 -35.58
N CYS A 74 -39.72 36.33 -36.50
CA CYS A 74 -38.65 37.29 -36.28
C CYS A 74 -38.86 38.61 -37.05
N ALA A 75 -38.60 39.73 -36.39
CA ALA A 75 -38.32 41.01 -37.05
C ALA A 75 -37.08 41.63 -36.42
N GLY A 76 -35.94 41.53 -37.10
CA GLY A 76 -34.64 41.80 -36.48
C GLY A 76 -34.48 40.96 -35.20
N PRO A 77 -34.03 41.52 -34.06
CA PRO A 77 -33.81 40.76 -32.82
C PRO A 77 -35.10 40.43 -32.06
N SER A 78 -36.26 40.87 -32.53
CA SER A 78 -37.54 40.66 -31.83
C SER A 78 -38.18 39.34 -32.25
N CYS A 79 -38.37 38.43 -31.29
CA CYS A 79 -39.09 37.17 -31.47
C CYS A 79 -40.52 37.24 -30.93
N VAL A 80 -41.50 36.80 -31.70
CA VAL A 80 -42.86 36.51 -31.24
C VAL A 80 -43.28 35.10 -31.67
N GLN A 81 -43.99 34.36 -30.82
CA GLN A 81 -44.52 33.06 -31.22
C GLN A 81 -45.89 33.22 -31.89
N THR A 82 -45.99 32.82 -33.15
CA THR A 82 -47.25 32.89 -33.91
C THR A 82 -47.26 31.85 -35.02
N THR A 83 -48.38 31.70 -35.74
CA THR A 83 -48.48 30.76 -36.86
C THR A 83 -47.68 31.25 -38.07
N ALA A 84 -47.29 30.33 -38.95
CA ALA A 84 -46.56 30.66 -40.16
C ALA A 84 -47.27 31.73 -41.01
N TYR A 85 -48.59 31.61 -41.16
CA TYR A 85 -49.40 32.60 -41.90
C TYR A 85 -49.29 33.99 -41.28
N VAL A 86 -49.59 34.13 -39.97
CA VAL A 86 -49.58 35.43 -39.29
C VAL A 86 -48.18 36.03 -39.30
N CYS A 87 -47.14 35.21 -39.20
CA CYS A 87 -45.77 35.69 -39.25
C CYS A 87 -45.43 36.33 -40.60
N VAL A 88 -45.52 35.55 -41.67
CA VAL A 88 -45.08 35.98 -42.99
C VAL A 88 -46.00 37.05 -43.57
N PHE A 89 -47.32 36.98 -43.30
CA PHE A 89 -48.27 38.02 -43.72
C PHE A 89 -47.93 39.40 -43.13
N ASN A 90 -47.35 39.45 -41.93
CA ASN A 90 -46.88 40.68 -41.31
C ASN A 90 -45.46 41.09 -41.76
N GLY A 91 -44.93 40.48 -42.82
CA GLY A 91 -43.61 40.79 -43.39
C GLY A 91 -42.45 40.38 -42.48
N ARG A 92 -42.64 39.37 -41.63
CA ARG A 92 -41.64 38.84 -40.70
C ARG A 92 -41.10 37.49 -41.17
N ASP A 93 -39.93 37.13 -40.66
CA ASP A 93 -39.28 35.87 -41.02
C ASP A 93 -39.77 34.75 -40.10
N PHE A 94 -40.45 33.75 -40.67
CA PHE A 94 -40.88 32.57 -39.93
C PHE A 94 -39.79 31.50 -39.97
N LEU A 95 -39.19 31.19 -38.82
CA LEU A 95 -38.04 30.28 -38.75
C LEU A 95 -38.43 28.80 -38.76
N GLY A 96 -39.72 28.49 -38.60
CA GLY A 96 -40.27 27.13 -38.63
C GLY A 96 -41.21 26.84 -37.48
N ALA A 97 -42.15 25.91 -37.69
CA ALA A 97 -43.08 25.47 -36.67
C ALA A 97 -42.36 24.70 -35.55
N GLY A 98 -42.79 24.87 -34.29
CA GLY A 98 -42.21 24.23 -33.11
C GLY A 98 -41.01 24.96 -32.49
N LEU A 99 -40.42 25.94 -33.16
CA LEU A 99 -39.35 26.77 -32.60
C LEU A 99 -39.88 27.75 -31.55
N LEU A 100 -39.26 27.78 -30.37
CA LEU A 100 -39.67 28.62 -29.25
C LEU A 100 -38.89 29.94 -29.22
N CYS A 101 -39.56 31.04 -28.86
CA CYS A 101 -38.87 32.32 -28.66
C CYS A 101 -38.01 32.37 -27.38
N ALA A 102 -38.14 31.39 -26.49
CA ALA A 102 -37.32 31.26 -25.29
C ALA A 102 -35.82 31.12 -25.63
N ASP A 103 -35.51 30.50 -26.78
CA ASP A 103 -34.14 30.30 -27.27
C ASP A 103 -33.60 31.51 -28.05
N ASN A 104 -34.39 32.60 -28.12
CA ASN A 104 -34.14 33.84 -28.86
C ASN A 104 -33.48 33.66 -30.24
N PRO A 105 -34.09 32.86 -31.14
CA PRO A 105 -33.47 32.49 -32.42
C PRO A 105 -33.29 33.67 -33.38
N CYS A 106 -33.97 34.80 -33.13
CA CYS A 106 -33.93 36.00 -33.97
C CYS A 106 -32.65 36.84 -33.82
N GLN A 107 -31.75 36.49 -32.89
CA GLN A 107 -30.45 37.15 -32.73
C GLN A 107 -29.30 36.44 -33.43
N PHE A 108 -29.55 35.26 -34.02
CA PHE A 108 -28.51 34.45 -34.63
C PHE A 108 -28.74 34.33 -36.15
N GLU A 109 -27.69 34.58 -36.94
CA GLU A 109 -27.77 34.48 -38.41
C GLU A 109 -27.87 33.02 -38.90
N THR A 110 -27.35 32.05 -38.13
CA THR A 110 -27.36 30.60 -38.42
C THR A 110 -27.32 29.77 -37.12
N GLY A 111 -27.57 28.46 -37.23
CA GLY A 111 -27.36 27.49 -36.15
C GLY A 111 -26.56 26.26 -36.61
N THR A 112 -26.30 25.32 -35.71
CA THR A 112 -25.54 24.10 -36.04
C THR A 112 -26.41 23.12 -36.85
N CYS A 113 -26.03 22.81 -38.09
CA CYS A 113 -26.65 21.76 -38.90
C CYS A 113 -25.65 20.64 -39.21
N CYS A 114 -26.00 19.40 -38.93
CA CYS A 114 -25.17 18.25 -39.28
C CYS A 114 -25.70 17.58 -40.56
N VAL A 115 -24.95 17.66 -41.65
CA VAL A 115 -25.27 17.02 -42.95
C VAL A 115 -24.21 15.95 -43.22
N GLY A 116 -24.59 14.67 -43.15
CA GLY A 116 -23.66 13.57 -43.45
C GLY A 116 -22.40 13.53 -42.57
N GLY A 117 -22.49 14.02 -41.32
CA GLY A 117 -21.36 14.12 -40.37
C GLY A 117 -20.53 15.41 -40.48
N ALA A 118 -20.74 16.23 -41.51
CA ALA A 118 -20.15 17.56 -41.63
C ALA A 118 -21.03 18.60 -40.92
N CYS A 119 -20.41 19.55 -40.23
CA CYS A 119 -21.11 20.67 -39.60
C CYS A 119 -21.19 21.85 -40.56
N GLU A 120 -22.41 22.26 -40.90
CA GLU A 120 -22.70 23.44 -41.71
C GLU A 120 -23.50 24.45 -40.87
N PRO A 121 -23.11 25.74 -40.82
CA PRO A 121 -23.88 26.76 -40.14
C PRO A 121 -25.09 27.15 -41.01
N LEU A 122 -26.21 26.46 -40.84
CA LEU A 122 -27.44 26.66 -41.61
C LEU A 122 -28.59 27.12 -40.71
N LEU A 123 -29.61 27.76 -41.28
CA LEU A 123 -30.90 27.96 -40.61
C LEU A 123 -31.70 26.65 -40.60
N PRO A 124 -32.65 26.44 -39.67
CA PRO A 124 -33.44 25.20 -39.59
C PRO A 124 -34.09 24.77 -40.92
N PRO A 125 -34.73 25.68 -41.71
CA PRO A 125 -35.31 25.30 -43.00
C PRO A 125 -34.27 24.86 -44.03
N ALA A 126 -33.12 25.54 -44.07
CA ALA A 126 -32.02 25.20 -44.96
C ALA A 126 -31.33 23.88 -44.56
N CYS A 127 -31.25 23.61 -43.25
CA CYS A 127 -30.74 22.36 -42.70
C CYS A 127 -31.62 21.17 -43.11
N ALA A 128 -32.94 21.32 -42.96
CA ALA A 128 -33.91 20.31 -43.39
C ALA A 128 -33.84 20.07 -44.91
N ALA A 129 -33.75 21.14 -45.70
CA ALA A 129 -33.61 21.04 -47.16
C ALA A 129 -32.31 20.35 -47.60
N ALA A 130 -31.24 20.47 -46.80
CA ALA A 130 -29.97 19.76 -47.01
C ALA A 130 -29.99 18.30 -46.52
N GLY A 131 -31.10 17.81 -45.96
CA GLY A 131 -31.21 16.48 -45.36
C GLY A 131 -30.41 16.34 -44.06
N GLY A 132 -30.09 17.45 -43.39
CA GLY A 132 -29.32 17.50 -42.16
C GLY A 132 -30.17 17.58 -40.89
N GLN A 133 -29.55 17.30 -39.76
CA GLN A 133 -30.15 17.45 -38.43
C GLN A 133 -29.75 18.79 -37.81
N PHE A 134 -30.74 19.63 -37.49
CA PHE A 134 -30.51 20.92 -36.84
C PHE A 134 -30.39 20.74 -35.32
N LEU A 135 -29.28 21.20 -34.73
CA LEU A 135 -28.93 20.98 -33.33
C LEU A 135 -29.18 22.20 -32.41
N GLY A 136 -29.48 23.37 -32.97
CA GLY A 136 -29.82 24.58 -32.21
C GLY A 136 -29.11 25.84 -32.69
N PHE A 137 -29.56 26.99 -32.18
CA PHE A 137 -28.98 28.31 -32.44
C PHE A 137 -27.87 28.65 -31.42
N GLY A 138 -26.94 29.54 -31.77
CA GLY A 138 -25.93 30.10 -30.84
C GLY A 138 -24.59 29.35 -30.74
N ASN A 139 -24.49 28.14 -31.27
CA ASN A 139 -23.21 27.43 -31.45
C ASN A 139 -22.83 27.46 -32.93
N THR A 140 -21.71 28.12 -33.26
CA THR A 140 -21.07 27.96 -34.57
C THR A 140 -20.41 26.58 -34.64
N CYS A 141 -20.10 26.06 -35.83
CA CYS A 141 -19.45 24.76 -36.06
C CYS A 141 -18.03 24.60 -35.47
N VAL A 142 -17.70 25.41 -34.47
CA VAL A 142 -16.50 25.35 -33.65
C VAL A 142 -16.55 24.05 -32.84
N ASN A 143 -15.43 23.31 -32.84
CA ASN A 143 -15.21 22.04 -32.14
C ASN A 143 -15.96 20.79 -32.66
N GLY A 144 -16.42 20.79 -33.92
CA GLY A 144 -16.89 19.56 -34.59
C GLY A 144 -18.06 18.84 -33.90
N PRO A 145 -19.19 19.51 -33.63
CA PRO A 145 -20.34 18.92 -32.90
C PRO A 145 -21.02 17.74 -33.62
N CYS A 146 -20.65 17.49 -34.88
CA CYS A 146 -21.21 16.43 -35.73
C CYS A 146 -20.34 15.16 -35.78
N THR A 147 -19.15 15.15 -35.19
CA THR A 147 -18.30 13.95 -35.07
C THR A 147 -18.56 13.24 -33.74
N PRO A 148 -18.62 11.89 -33.71
CA PRO A 148 -18.66 11.15 -32.46
C PRO A 148 -17.47 11.49 -31.56
N GLY A 149 -17.73 11.60 -30.27
CA GLY A 149 -16.74 11.77 -29.21
C GLY A 149 -17.15 10.98 -27.97
N ALA A 150 -16.31 10.98 -26.94
CA ALA A 150 -16.62 10.33 -25.68
C ALA A 150 -17.70 11.12 -24.90
N CYS A 151 -18.71 10.41 -24.41
CA CYS A 151 -19.73 10.95 -23.52
C CYS A 151 -19.67 10.27 -22.16
N CYS A 152 -19.50 11.09 -21.12
CA CYS A 152 -19.31 10.65 -19.76
C CYS A 152 -20.56 10.83 -18.91
N THR A 153 -21.14 9.72 -18.46
CA THR A 153 -22.19 9.67 -17.43
C THR A 153 -21.63 9.02 -16.17
N GLY A 154 -21.05 9.83 -15.27
CA GLY A 154 -20.18 9.31 -14.21
C GLY A 154 -18.92 8.68 -14.82
N VAL A 155 -18.60 7.44 -14.44
CA VAL A 155 -17.44 6.67 -14.93
C VAL A 155 -17.67 5.91 -16.24
N THR A 156 -18.91 5.88 -16.72
CA THR A 156 -19.30 5.15 -17.94
C THR A 156 -19.09 6.04 -19.17
N CYS A 157 -18.32 5.53 -20.14
CA CYS A 157 -18.14 6.17 -21.45
C CYS A 157 -19.02 5.54 -22.51
N SER A 158 -19.66 6.38 -23.32
CA SER A 158 -20.30 5.98 -24.58
C SER A 158 -19.86 6.89 -25.72
N GLU A 159 -19.64 6.32 -26.91
CA GLU A 159 -19.31 7.13 -28.09
C GLU A 159 -20.61 7.65 -28.73
N THR A 160 -20.82 8.95 -28.66
CA THR A 160 -21.99 9.62 -29.24
C THR A 160 -21.62 11.03 -29.67
N ASN A 161 -22.53 11.79 -30.26
CA ASN A 161 -22.29 13.21 -30.52
C ASN A 161 -22.68 14.07 -29.30
N ALA A 162 -22.29 15.35 -29.31
CA ALA A 162 -22.54 16.27 -28.19
C ALA A 162 -24.01 16.33 -27.77
N PHE A 163 -24.94 16.23 -28.74
CA PHE A 163 -26.38 16.24 -28.48
C PHE A 163 -26.85 14.96 -27.76
N GLY A 164 -26.45 13.79 -28.26
CA GLY A 164 -26.75 12.51 -27.63
C GLY A 164 -26.20 12.46 -26.19
N CYS A 165 -25.04 13.08 -25.97
CA CYS A 165 -24.46 13.15 -24.64
C CYS A 165 -25.27 14.01 -23.66
N ASN A 166 -25.68 15.20 -24.08
CA ASN A 166 -26.50 16.09 -23.25
C ASN A 166 -27.88 15.49 -22.94
N GLN A 167 -28.49 14.78 -23.89
CA GLN A 167 -29.76 14.06 -23.69
C GLN A 167 -29.64 12.94 -22.65
N SER A 168 -28.48 12.31 -22.55
CA SER A 168 -28.15 11.31 -21.53
C SER A 168 -27.72 11.93 -20.19
N GLY A 169 -27.70 13.26 -20.06
CA GLY A 169 -27.21 13.96 -18.87
C GLY A 169 -25.70 13.83 -18.67
N GLY A 170 -24.95 13.49 -19.73
CA GLY A 170 -23.50 13.29 -19.69
C GLY A 170 -22.70 14.52 -20.13
N SER A 171 -21.39 14.48 -19.85
CA SER A 171 -20.41 15.50 -20.28
C SER A 171 -19.69 15.05 -21.54
N PHE A 172 -19.71 15.86 -22.61
CA PHE A 172 -19.13 15.52 -23.91
C PHE A 172 -17.68 15.97 -24.05
N LEU A 173 -16.81 15.07 -24.51
CA LEU A 173 -15.40 15.33 -24.82
C LEU A 173 -15.16 15.24 -26.34
N PRO A 174 -14.95 16.38 -27.04
CA PRO A 174 -14.79 16.41 -28.48
C PRO A 174 -13.46 15.75 -28.93
N GLY A 175 -13.52 14.91 -29.96
CA GLY A 175 -12.34 14.34 -30.63
C GLY A 175 -11.69 13.13 -29.95
N GLY A 176 -12.21 12.66 -28.81
CA GLY A 176 -11.77 11.43 -28.12
C GLY A 176 -12.71 10.23 -28.35
N GLY A 177 -12.21 9.01 -28.19
CA GLY A 177 -13.01 7.78 -28.14
C GLY A 177 -13.11 7.22 -26.71
N CYS A 178 -13.84 6.13 -26.51
CA CYS A 178 -13.96 5.49 -25.20
C CYS A 178 -12.80 4.56 -24.84
N THR A 179 -11.73 4.55 -25.64
CA THR A 179 -10.53 3.74 -25.40
C THR A 179 -9.28 4.61 -25.54
N PRO A 180 -8.54 4.87 -24.43
CA PRO A 180 -8.88 4.55 -23.03
C PRO A 180 -10.11 5.33 -22.54
N ASN A 181 -10.84 4.81 -21.54
CA ASN A 181 -12.08 5.41 -21.03
C ASN A 181 -11.78 6.75 -20.33
N PRO A 182 -12.17 7.92 -20.90
CA PRO A 182 -11.84 9.23 -20.35
C PRO A 182 -12.82 9.71 -19.26
N CYS A 183 -13.82 8.89 -18.92
CA CYS A 183 -14.88 9.22 -17.95
C CYS A 183 -14.57 8.72 -16.54
N VAL A 184 -13.58 7.82 -16.43
CA VAL A 184 -12.91 7.55 -15.17
C VAL A 184 -12.10 8.83 -14.86
N PRO A 185 -12.26 9.48 -13.69
CA PRO A 185 -11.40 10.58 -13.29
C PRO A 185 -9.95 10.19 -13.57
N ASP A 186 -9.16 11.10 -14.13
CA ASP A 186 -7.74 10.85 -14.24
C ASP A 186 -7.21 10.80 -12.80
N PHE A 187 -7.10 9.58 -12.26
CA PHE A 187 -6.47 9.32 -10.98
C PHE A 187 -4.94 9.34 -11.14
N ALA A 188 -4.48 10.15 -12.08
CA ALA A 188 -3.12 10.59 -12.16
C ALA A 188 -2.86 11.63 -11.08
N CYS A 189 -1.59 11.74 -10.73
CA CYS A 189 -1.14 12.85 -9.92
C CYS A 189 -1.43 14.18 -10.62
N SER A 190 -1.78 15.21 -9.82
CA SER A 190 -1.99 16.55 -10.35
C SER A 190 -0.76 17.04 -11.12
N ALA A 191 -0.95 17.86 -12.15
CA ALA A 191 0.17 18.46 -12.89
C ALA A 191 1.08 19.35 -12.01
N SER A 192 0.59 19.75 -10.83
CA SER A 192 1.32 20.49 -9.82
C SER A 192 1.98 19.61 -8.76
N ALA A 193 1.83 18.29 -8.81
CA ALA A 193 2.48 17.38 -7.88
C ALA A 193 4.00 17.51 -7.99
N LEU A 194 4.68 17.49 -6.86
CA LEU A 194 6.14 17.51 -6.79
C LEU A 194 6.75 16.22 -7.36
N PHE A 195 6.01 15.13 -7.26
CA PHE A 195 6.32 13.83 -7.83
C PHE A 195 5.03 13.03 -8.00
N GLY A 196 4.96 12.15 -9.00
CA GLY A 196 3.79 11.33 -9.22
C GLY A 196 4.09 10.00 -9.92
N GLN A 197 3.48 8.94 -9.38
CA GLN A 197 3.44 7.61 -9.97
C GLN A 197 1.98 7.17 -10.05
N ASN A 198 1.46 7.20 -11.28
CA ASN A 198 0.07 6.86 -11.55
C ASN A 198 -0.12 5.34 -11.42
N ARG A 199 -1.25 4.93 -10.86
CA ARG A 199 -1.56 3.50 -10.72
C ARG A 199 -1.64 2.76 -12.06
N ASP A 200 -1.48 1.45 -11.98
CA ASP A 200 -1.70 0.54 -13.09
C ASP A 200 -3.18 0.40 -13.48
N ALA A 201 -3.39 0.05 -14.75
CA ALA A 201 -4.71 -0.23 -15.32
C ALA A 201 -5.34 -1.50 -14.70
N VAL A 202 -6.66 -1.59 -14.80
CA VAL A 202 -7.47 -2.66 -14.17
C VAL A 202 -7.06 -4.07 -14.62
N ASP A 203 -6.58 -4.22 -15.86
CA ASP A 203 -6.20 -5.49 -16.47
C ASP A 203 -4.72 -5.86 -16.30
N SER A 204 -3.91 -5.00 -15.66
CA SER A 204 -2.46 -5.22 -15.56
C SER A 204 -1.84 -4.64 -14.28
N PHE A 205 -2.40 -5.02 -13.13
CA PHE A 205 -1.96 -4.53 -11.82
C PHE A 205 -1.45 -5.65 -10.91
N GLU A 206 -0.71 -5.24 -9.90
CA GLU A 206 -0.38 -5.97 -8.69
C GLU A 206 -0.76 -5.12 -7.47
N ALA A 207 -1.12 -5.77 -6.37
CA ALA A 207 -1.31 -5.13 -5.08
C ALA A 207 -0.60 -5.95 -4.01
N GLY A 208 0.05 -5.28 -3.06
CA GLY A 208 0.76 -5.94 -1.98
C GLY A 208 0.38 -5.36 -0.64
N THR A 209 0.19 -6.22 0.35
CA THR A 209 -0.09 -5.83 1.73
C THR A 209 1.04 -4.95 2.28
N SER A 210 0.67 -3.86 2.96
CA SER A 210 1.56 -2.99 3.71
C SER A 210 0.87 -2.58 5.00
N GLU A 211 1.00 -3.41 6.03
CA GLU A 211 0.19 -3.37 7.25
C GLU A 211 1.04 -3.78 8.46
N GLU A 212 1.00 -2.99 9.53
CA GLU A 212 1.85 -3.16 10.71
C GLU A 212 1.64 -4.53 11.38
N GLN A 213 0.39 -4.96 11.51
CA GLN A 213 0.07 -6.23 12.16
C GLN A 213 0.62 -7.45 11.40
N THR A 214 0.66 -7.36 10.07
CA THR A 214 1.20 -8.43 9.21
C THR A 214 2.72 -8.42 9.14
N GLN A 215 3.36 -7.38 9.69
CA GLN A 215 4.78 -7.09 9.58
C GLN A 215 5.29 -6.80 8.14
N PHE A 216 4.42 -6.88 7.13
CA PHE A 216 4.75 -6.47 5.77
C PHE A 216 4.74 -4.95 5.67
N ARG A 217 5.88 -4.34 5.37
CA ARG A 217 6.01 -2.88 5.19
C ARG A 217 6.57 -2.60 3.81
N ARG A 218 5.82 -1.88 2.99
CA ARG A 218 6.22 -1.57 1.62
C ARG A 218 6.69 -0.14 1.48
N PHE A 219 7.69 0.01 0.62
CA PHE A 219 8.31 1.26 0.28
C PHE A 219 8.45 1.38 -1.22
N ASP A 220 8.56 2.62 -1.68
CA ASP A 220 8.79 2.93 -3.08
C ASP A 220 9.74 4.11 -3.24
N ASN A 221 10.47 4.17 -4.34
CA ASN A 221 11.48 5.18 -4.55
C ASN A 221 10.92 6.42 -5.27
N PHE A 222 11.50 7.58 -4.97
CA PHE A 222 11.18 8.82 -5.66
C PHE A 222 12.43 9.70 -5.79
N SER A 223 12.41 10.63 -6.75
CA SER A 223 13.51 11.58 -6.96
C SER A 223 13.02 12.84 -7.68
N GLY A 224 13.84 13.88 -7.66
CA GLY A 224 13.53 15.14 -8.35
C GLY A 224 12.49 16.02 -7.65
N VAL A 225 12.16 15.73 -6.39
CA VAL A 225 11.24 16.54 -5.59
C VAL A 225 11.88 17.90 -5.31
N ALA A 226 11.20 18.97 -5.71
CA ALA A 226 11.71 20.33 -5.73
C ALA A 226 11.00 21.25 -4.73
N GLY A 227 10.45 20.70 -3.64
CA GLY A 227 9.63 21.42 -2.67
C GLY A 227 9.41 20.62 -1.38
N PRO A 228 8.91 21.26 -0.31
CA PRO A 228 8.48 20.55 0.89
C PRO A 228 7.24 19.69 0.59
N ILE A 229 7.26 18.44 1.07
CA ILE A 229 6.15 17.50 0.92
C ILE A 229 5.20 17.74 2.09
N GLU A 230 3.99 18.20 1.80
CA GLU A 230 2.97 18.53 2.81
C GLU A 230 1.81 17.54 2.78
N GLN A 231 1.63 16.83 1.67
CA GLN A 231 0.54 15.90 1.48
C GLN A 231 0.97 14.73 0.58
N VAL A 232 0.45 13.54 0.89
CA VAL A 232 0.62 12.33 0.10
C VAL A 232 -0.75 11.84 -0.33
N ARG A 233 -0.93 11.63 -1.63
CA ARG A 233 -2.10 10.96 -2.21
C ARG A 233 -1.67 9.59 -2.68
N PHE A 234 -2.41 8.54 -2.36
CA PHE A 234 -2.07 7.17 -2.74
C PHE A 234 -3.31 6.31 -2.92
N TRP A 235 -3.15 5.15 -3.53
CA TRP A 235 -4.26 4.25 -3.85
C TRP A 235 -4.01 2.84 -3.36
N GLY A 236 -5.08 2.16 -2.98
CA GLY A 236 -5.01 0.76 -2.57
C GLY A 236 -6.37 0.17 -2.25
N PHE A 237 -6.34 -1.05 -1.77
CA PHE A 237 -7.52 -1.84 -1.41
C PHE A 237 -7.54 -2.07 0.10
N ASP A 238 -8.74 -2.16 0.65
CA ASP A 238 -8.97 -2.60 2.03
C ASP A 238 -9.45 -4.04 2.00
N LEU A 239 -8.56 -4.98 2.35
CA LEU A 239 -8.89 -6.40 2.31
C LEU A 239 -8.66 -7.08 3.67
N GLY A 240 -9.65 -7.84 4.11
CA GLY A 240 -9.49 -8.78 5.22
C GLY A 240 -8.98 -10.13 4.70
N PHE A 241 -8.44 -10.96 5.60
CA PHE A 241 -7.97 -12.31 5.26
C PHE A 241 -8.58 -13.38 6.17
N ALA A 242 -9.28 -14.33 5.56
CA ALA A 242 -9.87 -15.48 6.25
C ALA A 242 -9.74 -16.75 5.38
N GLY A 243 -8.51 -17.20 5.16
CA GLY A 243 -8.22 -18.28 4.20
C GLY A 243 -8.30 -17.85 2.72
N GLY A 244 -8.44 -16.54 2.51
CA GLY A 244 -8.55 -15.85 1.23
C GLY A 244 -8.86 -14.37 1.46
N PHE A 245 -8.56 -13.52 0.48
CA PHE A 245 -8.84 -12.09 0.56
C PHE A 245 -10.32 -11.81 0.31
N PHE A 246 -10.90 -10.90 1.09
CA PHE A 246 -12.24 -10.38 0.89
C PHE A 246 -12.25 -8.88 1.16
N GLU A 247 -13.13 -8.14 0.47
CA GLU A 247 -13.28 -6.71 0.66
C GLU A 247 -13.82 -6.40 2.07
N CYS A 248 -13.18 -5.46 2.73
CA CYS A 248 -13.61 -4.88 3.99
C CYS A 248 -13.66 -3.35 3.87
N VAL A 249 -14.14 -2.67 4.91
CA VAL A 249 -14.11 -1.21 4.97
C VAL A 249 -13.23 -0.83 6.14
N GLU A 250 -12.10 -0.20 5.83
CA GLU A 250 -11.19 0.32 6.84
C GLU A 250 -11.93 1.35 7.70
N SER A 251 -12.08 1.02 8.99
CA SER A 251 -12.83 1.81 9.96
C SER A 251 -11.96 2.89 10.63
N ASP A 252 -10.64 2.72 10.57
CA ASP A 252 -9.61 3.64 11.05
C ASP A 252 -8.48 3.72 10.01
N PRO A 253 -8.60 4.57 8.96
CA PRO A 253 -7.59 4.70 7.91
C PRO A 253 -6.35 5.48 8.38
N THR A 254 -5.76 5.04 9.49
CA THR A 254 -4.52 5.57 10.04
C THR A 254 -3.32 4.87 9.41
N PHE A 255 -2.39 5.67 8.90
CA PHE A 255 -1.19 5.20 8.22
C PHE A 255 0.07 5.78 8.85
N GLN A 256 1.10 4.97 8.97
CA GLN A 256 2.47 5.45 9.11
C GLN A 256 2.99 5.84 7.72
N ILE A 257 3.24 7.14 7.54
CA ILE A 257 3.90 7.71 6.36
C ILE A 257 5.33 8.06 6.74
N SER A 258 6.30 7.36 6.16
CA SER A 258 7.72 7.56 6.47
C SER A 258 8.52 7.90 5.22
N PHE A 259 9.53 8.76 5.37
CA PHE A 259 10.46 9.10 4.30
C PHE A 259 11.87 8.73 4.73
N HIS A 260 12.58 8.04 3.85
CA HIS A 260 13.90 7.49 4.11
C HIS A 260 14.88 7.96 3.03
N ARG A 261 16.15 8.02 3.38
CA ARG A 261 17.23 8.20 2.41
C ARG A 261 17.37 6.94 1.55
N ASP A 262 17.98 7.07 0.38
CA ASP A 262 18.38 5.89 -0.39
C ASP A 262 19.66 5.28 0.19
N ALA A 263 19.62 3.99 0.49
CA ALA A 263 20.76 3.20 0.95
C ALA A 263 21.18 2.15 -0.09
N GLY A 264 21.49 2.60 -1.31
CA GLY A 264 21.96 1.74 -2.40
C GLY A 264 20.82 0.97 -3.06
N GLY A 265 19.70 1.63 -3.32
CA GLY A 265 18.52 1.01 -3.94
C GLY A 265 17.59 0.30 -2.96
N ARG A 266 17.63 0.67 -1.68
CA ARG A 266 16.68 0.26 -0.63
C ARG A 266 16.42 1.42 0.35
N PRO A 267 15.30 1.42 1.08
CA PRO A 267 15.04 2.40 2.14
C PRO A 267 16.18 2.40 3.15
N GLY A 268 16.69 3.59 3.49
CA GLY A 268 17.81 3.78 4.41
C GLY A 268 17.41 4.54 5.68
N ALA A 269 18.32 5.41 6.14
CA ALA A 269 18.09 6.25 7.31
C ALA A 269 16.78 7.06 7.22
N LEU A 270 15.97 7.02 8.29
CA LEU A 270 14.74 7.78 8.40
C LEU A 270 15.01 9.28 8.39
N VAL A 271 14.22 10.03 7.61
CA VAL A 271 14.28 11.50 7.51
C VAL A 271 13.14 12.14 8.31
N CYS A 272 11.92 11.63 8.14
CA CYS A 272 10.72 12.04 8.87
C CYS A 272 9.70 10.90 8.83
N SER A 273 8.84 10.83 9.84
CA SER A 273 7.74 9.87 9.92
C SER A 273 6.56 10.47 10.67
N HIS A 274 5.35 10.20 10.19
CA HIS A 274 4.11 10.65 10.80
C HIS A 274 3.08 9.53 10.79
N SER A 275 2.39 9.34 11.91
CA SER A 275 1.15 8.57 11.94
C SER A 275 0.00 9.53 11.62
N VAL A 276 -0.74 9.26 10.54
CA VAL A 276 -1.71 10.19 9.95
C VAL A 276 -3.02 9.46 9.70
N LEU A 277 -4.12 10.03 10.20
CA LEU A 277 -5.47 9.63 9.80
C LEU A 277 -5.75 10.18 8.40
N ALA A 278 -5.72 9.31 7.39
CA ALA A 278 -5.95 9.68 6.00
C ALA A 278 -7.44 9.84 5.68
N THR A 279 -7.75 10.71 4.73
CA THR A 279 -9.10 10.78 4.16
C THR A 279 -9.24 9.71 3.09
N ARG A 280 -10.08 8.72 3.35
CA ARG A 280 -10.40 7.62 2.44
C ARG A 280 -11.60 7.97 1.55
N THR A 281 -11.45 7.79 0.24
CA THR A 281 -12.51 8.01 -0.76
C THR A 281 -12.59 6.80 -1.71
N PRO A 282 -13.71 6.04 -1.71
CA PRO A 282 -13.95 5.01 -2.72
C PRO A 282 -13.98 5.61 -4.12
N THR A 283 -13.28 4.99 -5.06
CA THR A 283 -13.06 5.57 -6.40
C THR A 283 -14.18 5.23 -7.40
N GLY A 284 -15.05 4.27 -7.09
CA GLY A 284 -16.00 3.67 -8.02
C GLY A 284 -15.35 2.76 -9.07
N VAL A 285 -14.03 2.56 -9.02
CA VAL A 285 -13.30 1.65 -9.91
C VAL A 285 -13.11 0.32 -9.21
N PHE A 286 -13.71 -0.71 -9.78
CA PHE A 286 -13.60 -2.07 -9.27
C PHE A 286 -12.52 -2.83 -10.03
N TYR A 287 -11.60 -3.38 -9.26
CA TYR A 287 -10.71 -4.45 -9.71
C TYR A 287 -11.40 -5.78 -9.37
N ASP A 288 -10.95 -6.89 -9.95
CA ASP A 288 -11.66 -8.19 -9.96
C ASP A 288 -12.26 -8.65 -8.61
N PHE A 289 -11.73 -8.19 -7.48
CA PHE A 289 -12.12 -8.61 -6.13
C PHE A 289 -12.47 -7.47 -5.14
N ALA A 290 -12.28 -6.19 -5.48
CA ALA A 290 -12.56 -5.07 -4.57
C ALA A 290 -12.60 -3.70 -5.27
N GLU A 291 -13.25 -2.74 -4.62
CA GLU A 291 -13.20 -1.32 -4.99
C GLU A 291 -11.84 -0.72 -4.62
N LEU A 292 -11.23 0.01 -5.56
CA LEU A 292 -10.04 0.80 -5.27
C LEU A 292 -10.42 2.03 -4.45
N ASN A 293 -9.63 2.33 -3.43
CA ASN A 293 -9.75 3.53 -2.62
C ASN A 293 -8.61 4.50 -2.92
N GLU A 294 -8.93 5.79 -2.89
CA GLU A 294 -7.96 6.88 -2.79
C GLU A 294 -7.82 7.28 -1.32
N TYR A 295 -6.59 7.49 -0.89
CA TYR A 295 -6.25 8.01 0.43
C TYR A 295 -5.48 9.32 0.26
N VAL A 296 -5.85 10.30 1.07
CA VAL A 296 -5.15 11.58 1.16
C VAL A 296 -4.67 11.78 2.59
N ALA A 297 -3.35 11.74 2.78
CA ALA A 297 -2.68 11.99 4.05
C ALA A 297 -2.04 13.38 4.04
N VAL A 298 -2.55 14.29 4.87
CA VAL A 298 -1.94 15.61 5.11
C VAL A 298 -0.94 15.47 6.25
N LEU A 299 0.32 15.82 6.01
CA LEU A 299 1.38 15.67 6.98
C LEU A 299 1.30 16.79 8.03
N PRO A 300 1.41 16.48 9.34
CA PRO A 300 1.41 17.51 10.40
C PRO A 300 2.55 18.52 10.24
N GLU A 301 3.71 18.05 9.78
CA GLU A 301 4.87 18.86 9.42
C GLU A 301 5.37 18.43 8.05
N ALA A 302 5.89 19.37 7.26
CA ALA A 302 6.35 19.05 5.93
C ALA A 302 7.65 18.23 5.96
N CYS A 303 7.66 17.15 5.20
CA CYS A 303 8.85 16.35 4.96
C CYS A 303 9.68 16.95 3.83
N VAL A 304 10.97 17.18 4.07
CA VAL A 304 11.84 17.86 3.09
C VAL A 304 12.95 16.93 2.62
N LEU A 305 12.77 16.36 1.44
CA LEU A 305 13.72 15.47 0.77
C LEU A 305 13.56 15.58 -0.74
N THR A 306 14.66 15.63 -1.49
CA THR A 306 14.65 15.74 -2.95
C THR A 306 14.55 14.39 -3.66
N GLY A 307 14.86 13.30 -2.95
CA GLY A 307 14.74 11.93 -3.42
C GLY A 307 15.12 10.93 -2.32
N GLY A 308 14.58 9.72 -2.43
CA GLY A 308 14.73 8.67 -1.43
C GLY A 308 13.60 7.67 -1.54
N TRP A 309 13.08 7.23 -0.40
CA TRP A 309 12.04 6.22 -0.31
C TRP A 309 10.88 6.71 0.54
N ILE A 310 9.66 6.39 0.13
CA ILE A 310 8.44 6.59 0.92
C ILE A 310 7.94 5.23 1.39
N GLY A 311 7.63 5.09 2.68
CA GLY A 311 6.90 3.98 3.27
C GLY A 311 5.47 4.40 3.58
N ILE A 312 4.50 3.55 3.23
CA ILE A 312 3.09 3.72 3.59
C ILE A 312 2.61 2.41 4.18
N THR A 313 2.35 2.40 5.48
CA THR A 313 1.96 1.20 6.24
C THR A 313 0.69 1.50 7.01
N GLY A 314 -0.35 0.67 6.83
CA GLY A 314 -1.56 0.73 7.66
C GLY A 314 -1.23 0.46 9.13
N GLN A 315 -1.89 1.18 10.03
CA GLN A 315 -1.81 1.01 11.50
C GLN A 315 -3.21 0.98 12.15
N GLY A 316 -4.23 0.90 11.31
CA GLY A 316 -5.63 1.10 11.65
C GLY A 316 -6.30 -0.16 12.18
N ASP A 317 -7.36 -0.58 11.48
CA ASP A 317 -8.11 -1.78 11.81
C ASP A 317 -7.28 -3.04 11.51
N PRO A 318 -6.88 -3.84 12.52
CA PRO A 318 -6.09 -5.06 12.30
C PRO A 318 -6.87 -6.13 11.54
N SER A 319 -8.20 -6.02 11.40
CA SER A 319 -8.98 -6.97 10.61
C SER A 319 -9.10 -6.60 9.13
N CYS A 320 -8.66 -5.40 8.74
CA CYS A 320 -8.88 -4.83 7.41
C CYS A 320 -7.61 -4.17 6.89
N TRP A 321 -6.83 -4.92 6.10
CA TRP A 321 -5.46 -4.52 5.77
C TRP A 321 -5.39 -3.65 4.53
N PHE A 322 -4.45 -2.71 4.55
CA PHE A 322 -4.11 -1.93 3.37
C PHE A 322 -3.25 -2.72 2.38
N MET A 323 -3.71 -2.78 1.13
CA MET A 323 -2.95 -3.33 -0.01
C MET A 323 -2.62 -2.24 -1.02
N TRP A 324 -1.34 -1.92 -1.15
CA TRP A 324 -0.85 -0.84 -2.00
C TRP A 324 -0.77 -1.27 -3.47
N ILE A 325 -1.55 -0.61 -4.32
CA ILE A 325 -1.57 -0.89 -5.75
C ILE A 325 -0.27 -0.42 -6.44
N SER A 326 0.12 -1.16 -7.47
CA SER A 326 1.29 -0.89 -8.29
C SER A 326 1.11 0.27 -9.29
N ALA A 327 2.23 0.76 -9.80
CA ALA A 327 2.37 1.85 -10.76
C ALA A 327 3.48 1.55 -11.79
N GLY A 328 3.23 0.64 -12.72
CA GLY A 328 4.16 0.26 -13.76
C GLY A 328 5.41 -0.47 -13.23
N PRO A 329 6.35 -0.80 -14.14
CA PRO A 329 7.61 -1.42 -13.76
C PRO A 329 8.54 -0.41 -13.08
N GLY A 330 9.26 -0.85 -12.05
CA GLY A 330 10.28 -0.05 -11.40
C GLY A 330 10.84 -0.72 -10.15
N LEU A 331 11.29 0.05 -9.17
CA LEU A 331 11.97 -0.48 -7.99
C LEU A 331 11.20 -0.08 -6.73
N SER A 332 10.60 -1.06 -6.09
CA SER A 332 10.01 -0.91 -4.76
C SER A 332 10.66 -1.88 -3.78
N TRP A 333 10.40 -1.71 -2.49
CA TRP A 333 10.95 -2.54 -1.42
C TRP A 333 9.85 -3.06 -0.50
N CYS A 334 10.03 -4.24 0.08
CA CYS A 334 9.14 -4.84 1.06
C CYS A 334 9.92 -5.49 2.19
N ASP A 335 9.76 -4.96 3.40
CA ASP A 335 10.21 -5.64 4.61
C ASP A 335 9.17 -6.69 5.01
N GLY A 336 9.65 -7.85 5.48
CA GLY A 336 8.80 -9.01 5.82
C GLY A 336 8.40 -9.90 4.64
N CYS A 337 8.54 -9.44 3.39
CA CYS A 337 8.25 -10.25 2.20
C CYS A 337 9.34 -11.32 1.93
N ALA A 338 8.96 -12.40 1.21
CA ALA A 338 9.90 -13.43 0.76
C ALA A 338 11.03 -12.87 -0.14
N GLU A 339 10.69 -11.89 -0.98
CA GLU A 339 11.67 -11.10 -1.74
C GLU A 339 11.52 -9.63 -1.32
N SER A 340 12.59 -9.01 -0.82
CA SER A 340 12.52 -7.62 -0.35
C SER A 340 12.53 -6.63 -1.51
N ALA A 341 13.41 -6.82 -2.50
CA ALA A 341 13.39 -6.01 -3.71
C ALA A 341 12.20 -6.43 -4.59
N GLN A 342 11.48 -5.46 -5.13
CA GLN A 342 10.29 -5.67 -5.97
C GLN A 342 10.47 -4.92 -7.29
N SER A 343 9.90 -5.45 -8.37
CA SER A 343 10.08 -4.95 -9.75
C SER A 343 8.97 -4.03 -10.25
N ARG A 344 8.08 -3.60 -9.36
CA ARG A 344 6.89 -2.80 -9.66
C ARG A 344 6.79 -1.66 -8.67
N ASN A 345 6.70 -0.42 -9.18
CA ASN A 345 6.50 0.73 -8.32
C ASN A 345 5.12 0.67 -7.67
N ARG A 346 4.89 1.56 -6.71
CA ARG A 346 3.63 1.77 -6.02
C ARG A 346 3.00 3.10 -6.41
N ALA A 347 1.68 3.15 -6.41
CA ALA A 347 0.94 4.32 -6.85
C ALA A 347 0.83 5.38 -5.74
N PHE A 348 1.43 6.55 -5.96
CA PHE A 348 1.33 7.71 -5.07
C PHE A 348 1.72 9.02 -5.74
N CYS A 349 1.36 10.12 -5.10
CA CYS A 349 1.74 11.49 -5.44
C CYS A 349 2.27 12.20 -4.21
N LEU A 350 3.31 13.00 -4.41
CA LEU A 350 3.82 13.93 -3.40
C LEU A 350 3.36 15.33 -3.76
N GLU A 351 2.67 15.99 -2.84
CA GLU A 351 2.03 17.29 -3.05
C GLU A 351 2.60 18.32 -2.07
N GLY A 352 2.78 19.54 -2.55
CA GLY A 352 3.36 20.66 -1.81
C GLY A 352 3.76 21.81 -2.74
N PRO A 353 4.15 22.97 -2.21
CA PRO A 353 4.60 24.10 -3.02
C PRO A 353 5.96 23.82 -3.69
N LEU A 354 6.17 24.39 -4.88
CA LEU A 354 7.50 24.38 -5.52
C LEU A 354 8.43 25.39 -4.82
N GLY A 355 9.65 24.95 -4.47
CA GLY A 355 10.64 25.75 -3.77
C GLY A 355 10.21 26.16 -2.36
N GLY A 356 10.72 27.28 -1.87
CA GLY A 356 10.27 27.90 -0.63
C GLY A 356 10.99 27.40 0.63
N VAL A 357 11.90 26.43 0.48
CA VAL A 357 12.77 25.98 1.57
C VAL A 357 14.21 26.23 1.16
N SER A 358 14.92 27.05 1.95
CA SER A 358 16.34 27.31 1.78
C SER A 358 17.18 26.45 2.73
N GLY A 359 18.37 26.04 2.29
CA GLY A 359 19.26 25.19 3.08
C GLY A 359 20.61 24.97 2.41
N ALA A 360 21.34 23.97 2.88
CA ALA A 360 22.62 23.60 2.32
C ALA A 360 22.41 22.58 1.20
N CYS A 361 23.04 22.81 0.04
CA CYS A 361 23.07 21.86 -1.05
C CYS A 361 24.43 21.16 -1.10
N CYS A 362 24.47 19.90 -0.69
CA CYS A 362 25.67 19.08 -0.67
C CYS A 362 25.79 18.23 -1.94
N HIS A 363 26.99 18.12 -2.48
CA HIS A 363 27.39 17.18 -3.52
C HIS A 363 28.30 16.09 -2.91
N PRO A 364 27.74 14.94 -2.49
CA PRO A 364 28.50 13.93 -1.76
C PRO A 364 29.70 13.36 -2.54
N ALA A 365 29.60 13.26 -3.87
CA ALA A 365 30.70 12.72 -4.68
C ALA A 365 31.92 13.65 -4.79
N THR A 366 31.73 14.97 -4.66
CA THR A 366 32.81 15.96 -4.82
C THR A 366 33.17 16.67 -3.51
N GLY A 367 32.35 16.53 -2.47
CA GLY A 367 32.44 17.30 -1.22
C GLY A 367 32.05 18.77 -1.36
N GLY A 368 31.60 19.19 -2.55
CA GLY A 368 31.16 20.57 -2.78
C GLY A 368 29.86 20.87 -2.04
N CYS A 369 29.77 22.04 -1.40
CA CYS A 369 28.56 22.45 -0.69
C CYS A 369 28.28 23.94 -0.90
N ALA A 370 27.01 24.31 -1.04
CA ALA A 370 26.54 25.69 -1.16
C ALA A 370 25.46 26.02 -0.12
N ASP A 371 25.58 27.18 0.52
CA ASP A 371 24.65 27.71 1.53
C ASP A 371 23.47 28.46 0.89
N GLY A 372 22.33 28.48 1.60
CA GLY A 372 21.18 29.31 1.24
C GLY A 372 20.56 28.97 -0.12
N VAL A 373 20.76 27.74 -0.58
CA VAL A 373 20.20 27.25 -1.84
C VAL A 373 18.74 26.92 -1.62
N ASP A 374 17.86 27.36 -2.52
CA ASP A 374 16.47 26.91 -2.53
C ASP A 374 16.38 25.45 -2.99
N ILE A 375 15.53 24.64 -2.37
CA ILE A 375 15.37 23.22 -2.66
C ILE A 375 15.15 22.92 -4.15
N ALA A 376 14.45 23.79 -4.89
CA ALA A 376 14.23 23.61 -6.32
C ALA A 376 15.53 23.66 -7.14
N ASN A 377 16.59 24.27 -6.58
CA ASN A 377 17.92 24.34 -7.17
C ASN A 377 18.88 23.27 -6.61
N CYS A 378 18.39 22.34 -5.78
CA CYS A 378 19.17 21.24 -5.20
C CYS A 378 18.50 19.86 -5.42
N ALA A 379 17.69 19.71 -6.46
CA ALA A 379 16.87 18.52 -6.70
C ALA A 379 17.53 17.47 -7.62
N SER A 380 18.80 17.61 -8.00
CA SER A 380 19.44 16.58 -8.85
C SER A 380 19.71 15.29 -8.07
N ALA A 381 19.73 14.15 -8.76
CA ALA A 381 19.93 12.83 -8.15
C ALA A 381 21.29 12.65 -7.44
N THR A 382 22.26 13.53 -7.69
CA THR A 382 23.60 13.49 -7.07
C THR A 382 23.79 14.56 -6.00
N GLN A 383 22.75 15.36 -5.73
CA GLN A 383 22.73 16.39 -4.70
C GLN A 383 21.91 15.93 -3.50
N ARG A 384 22.28 16.46 -2.35
CA ARG A 384 21.58 16.26 -1.09
C ARG A 384 21.23 17.60 -0.49
N PHE A 385 19.94 17.84 -0.34
CA PHE A 385 19.44 19.03 0.30
C PHE A 385 19.32 18.83 1.81
N HIS A 386 19.78 19.81 2.59
CA HIS A 386 19.65 19.87 4.04
C HIS A 386 18.86 21.13 4.43
N PRO A 387 17.56 21.01 4.74
CA PRO A 387 16.68 22.15 4.98
C PRO A 387 17.14 22.97 6.19
N GLY A 388 17.17 24.30 6.05
CA GLY A 388 17.52 25.23 7.13
C GLY A 388 18.97 25.18 7.62
N ALA A 389 19.78 24.23 7.14
CA ALA A 389 21.18 24.08 7.50
C ALA A 389 22.09 24.92 6.61
N THR A 390 23.28 25.20 7.12
CA THR A 390 24.45 25.67 6.36
C THR A 390 25.45 24.53 6.19
N CYS A 391 26.32 24.62 5.20
CA CYS A 391 27.38 23.68 4.90
C CYS A 391 28.30 23.43 6.10
N GLY A 392 28.55 24.46 6.92
CA GLY A 392 29.35 24.34 8.15
C GLY A 392 28.63 23.64 9.31
N GLN A 393 27.32 23.41 9.20
CA GLN A 393 26.51 22.68 10.19
C GLN A 393 26.28 21.23 9.79
N LEU A 394 26.74 20.80 8.61
CA LEU A 394 26.59 19.41 8.19
C LEU A 394 27.53 18.51 8.99
N ASP A 395 26.95 17.55 9.70
CA ASP A 395 27.65 16.50 10.42
C ASP A 395 27.06 15.15 10.01
N PRO A 396 27.81 14.28 9.31
CA PRO A 396 29.19 14.52 8.86
C PRO A 396 29.27 15.60 7.76
N PRO A 397 30.44 16.24 7.56
CA PRO A 397 30.62 17.26 6.52
C PRO A 397 30.29 16.73 5.12
N CYS A 398 29.91 17.64 4.22
CA CYS A 398 29.62 17.25 2.84
C CYS A 398 30.79 16.49 2.20
N GLY A 399 30.48 15.36 1.56
CA GLY A 399 31.47 14.46 0.97
C GLY A 399 31.87 13.29 1.87
N VAL A 400 31.48 13.31 3.13
CA VAL A 400 31.62 12.18 4.05
C VAL A 400 30.28 11.45 4.10
N ILE A 401 30.30 10.17 3.76
CA ILE A 401 29.12 9.30 3.76
C ILE A 401 29.31 8.26 4.85
N VAL A 402 28.38 8.25 5.81
CA VAL A 402 28.34 7.26 6.90
C VAL A 402 27.36 6.16 6.57
N GLY A 403 27.50 5.05 7.25
CA GLY A 403 26.61 3.89 7.18
C GLY A 403 26.69 3.10 8.47
N ALA A 404 25.80 2.14 8.64
CA ALA A 404 25.81 1.26 9.79
C ALA A 404 27.08 0.39 9.79
N CYS A 405 27.79 0.44 10.90
CA CYS A 405 28.88 -0.45 11.21
C CYS A 405 28.40 -1.48 12.22
N CYS A 406 28.23 -2.71 11.77
CA CYS A 406 27.60 -3.79 12.51
C CYS A 406 28.66 -4.66 13.16
N ARG A 407 28.71 -4.68 14.49
CA ARG A 407 29.66 -5.50 15.24
C ARG A 407 28.97 -6.75 15.78
N GLU A 408 29.77 -7.79 15.99
CA GLU A 408 29.29 -9.07 16.52
C GLU A 408 28.75 -8.97 17.95
N ASP A 409 29.20 -7.98 18.74
CA ASP A 409 28.74 -7.71 20.11
C ASP A 409 27.43 -6.92 20.18
N LEU A 410 26.69 -6.86 19.06
CA LEU A 410 25.42 -6.12 18.88
C LEU A 410 25.56 -4.60 18.98
N LEU A 411 26.78 -4.07 19.13
CA LEU A 411 27.00 -2.65 19.00
C LEU A 411 26.95 -2.24 17.54
N CYS A 412 26.24 -1.15 17.28
CA CYS A 412 26.23 -0.53 15.97
C CYS A 412 26.55 0.96 16.07
N PHE A 413 27.36 1.43 15.14
CA PHE A 413 27.75 2.82 15.01
C PHE A 413 27.47 3.30 13.59
N GLN A 414 26.96 4.53 13.44
CA GLN A 414 26.90 5.18 12.13
C GLN A 414 28.21 5.90 11.85
N VAL A 415 29.07 5.26 11.07
CA VAL A 415 30.44 5.72 10.80
C VAL A 415 30.79 5.50 9.35
N THR A 416 31.92 6.06 8.90
CA THR A 416 32.44 5.79 7.57
C THR A 416 32.88 4.33 7.43
N ALA A 417 32.98 3.84 6.19
CA ALA A 417 33.47 2.49 5.93
C ALA A 417 34.88 2.23 6.49
N ALA A 418 35.75 3.25 6.48
CA ALA A 418 37.10 3.15 7.02
C ALA A 418 37.11 3.01 8.55
N GLU A 419 36.38 3.87 9.26
CA GLU A 419 36.21 3.80 10.72
C GLU A 419 35.57 2.48 11.14
N CYS A 420 34.62 1.97 10.35
CA CYS A 420 34.02 0.67 10.64
C CYS A 420 35.05 -0.47 10.63
N GLY A 421 35.98 -0.45 9.68
CA GLY A 421 37.09 -1.41 9.63
C GLY A 421 38.00 -1.32 10.86
N GLU A 422 38.23 -0.12 11.40
CA GLU A 422 39.00 0.07 12.65
C GLU A 422 38.26 -0.44 13.89
N LEU A 423 36.92 -0.35 13.90
CA LEU A 423 36.06 -0.90 14.95
C LEU A 423 35.88 -2.43 14.88
N GLY A 424 36.44 -3.08 13.84
CA GLY A 424 36.26 -4.52 13.61
C GLY A 424 34.83 -4.92 13.27
N GLY A 425 34.02 -3.98 12.73
CA GLY A 425 32.65 -4.24 12.30
C GLY A 425 32.54 -4.49 10.80
N VAL A 426 31.35 -4.93 10.37
CA VAL A 426 30.97 -5.06 8.96
C VAL A 426 30.16 -3.83 8.57
N TRP A 427 30.62 -3.10 7.56
CA TRP A 427 29.93 -1.91 7.08
C TRP A 427 28.79 -2.28 6.12
N SER A 428 27.56 -1.93 6.47
CA SER A 428 26.34 -2.34 5.76
C SER A 428 26.03 -1.53 4.49
N GLY A 429 26.82 -0.50 4.20
CA GLY A 429 26.61 0.37 3.03
C GLY A 429 26.32 1.82 3.41
N ALA A 430 26.42 2.72 2.42
CA ALA A 430 26.13 4.13 2.59
C ALA A 430 24.68 4.37 3.03
N GLU A 431 24.46 5.35 3.91
CA GLU A 431 23.14 5.80 4.39
C GLU A 431 22.29 4.71 5.05
N THR A 432 22.89 3.58 5.40
CA THR A 432 22.22 2.54 6.20
C THR A 432 22.12 2.96 7.68
N SER A 433 20.99 2.64 8.30
CA SER A 433 20.80 2.73 9.76
C SER A 433 21.22 1.44 10.44
N CYS A 434 21.38 1.46 11.77
CA CYS A 434 21.71 0.27 12.54
C CYS A 434 20.68 -0.86 12.44
N ASP A 435 19.45 -0.54 12.03
CA ASP A 435 18.40 -1.54 11.75
C ASP A 435 18.71 -2.37 10.49
N HIS A 436 19.65 -1.90 9.66
CA HIS A 436 20.18 -2.65 8.52
C HIS A 436 21.30 -3.60 8.90
N CYS A 437 21.69 -3.65 10.18
CA CYS A 437 22.63 -4.64 10.61
C CYS A 437 22.04 -6.04 10.42
N PRO A 438 22.80 -6.98 9.85
CA PRO A 438 22.32 -8.34 9.72
C PRO A 438 21.98 -8.87 11.11
N CYS A 439 20.97 -9.74 11.15
CA CYS A 439 20.65 -10.41 12.38
C CYS A 439 21.84 -11.30 12.80
N VAL A 440 22.52 -10.89 13.86
CA VAL A 440 23.64 -11.63 14.46
C VAL A 440 23.30 -11.86 15.91
N VAL A 441 23.44 -13.10 16.39
CA VAL A 441 23.37 -13.42 17.82
C VAL A 441 24.77 -13.44 18.41
N TYR A 442 24.99 -12.61 19.43
CA TYR A 442 26.25 -12.58 20.17
C TYR A 442 26.33 -13.72 21.18
N CYS A 443 27.43 -14.46 21.12
CA CYS A 443 27.76 -15.55 22.03
C CYS A 443 29.16 -15.33 22.61
N PRO A 444 29.28 -14.78 23.83
CA PRO A 444 30.59 -14.60 24.45
C PRO A 444 31.22 -15.96 24.76
N SER A 445 32.55 -16.01 24.84
CA SER A 445 33.27 -17.26 25.19
C SER A 445 32.95 -17.79 26.60
N SER A 446 32.33 -16.97 27.45
CA SER A 446 31.85 -17.36 28.78
C SER A 446 30.44 -17.97 28.77
N ALA A 447 29.71 -17.90 27.65
CA ALA A 447 28.41 -18.54 27.53
C ALA A 447 28.58 -20.06 27.50
N ALA A 448 27.62 -20.77 28.10
CA ALA A 448 27.56 -22.22 27.98
C ALA A 448 27.28 -22.58 26.51
N GLY A 449 28.24 -23.24 25.85
CA GLY A 449 28.02 -23.76 24.51
C GLY A 449 27.17 -25.03 24.58
N GLU A 450 26.14 -25.10 23.75
CA GLU A 450 25.24 -26.26 23.66
C GLU A 450 26.00 -27.54 23.29
N GLY A 451 26.97 -27.47 22.38
CA GLY A 451 27.83 -28.61 22.01
C GLY A 451 27.17 -29.61 21.05
N GLU A 452 26.01 -29.26 20.51
CA GLU A 452 25.25 -30.06 19.56
C GLU A 452 25.90 -30.10 18.16
N PRO A 453 25.85 -31.25 17.46
CA PRO A 453 26.17 -31.31 16.03
C PRO A 453 25.16 -30.52 15.19
N LEU A 454 25.64 -29.71 14.25
CA LEU A 454 24.78 -28.98 13.32
C LEU A 454 23.76 -29.90 12.62
N CYS A 455 22.49 -29.49 12.59
CA CYS A 455 21.45 -30.22 11.88
C CYS A 455 21.75 -30.35 10.37
N SER A 456 21.13 -31.33 9.73
CA SER A 456 21.27 -31.62 8.30
C SER A 456 20.09 -32.44 7.78
N THR A 457 20.02 -32.69 6.47
CA THR A 457 18.96 -33.54 5.90
C THR A 457 18.99 -34.96 6.49
N ASN A 458 17.84 -35.43 6.96
CA ASN A 458 17.65 -36.66 7.75
C ASN A 458 18.42 -36.66 9.09
N TYR A 459 18.67 -35.48 9.67
CA TYR A 459 19.17 -35.36 11.03
C TYR A 459 18.19 -36.01 12.02
N VAL A 460 18.76 -36.59 13.06
CA VAL A 460 18.03 -37.24 14.14
C VAL A 460 18.42 -36.48 15.41
N ASP A 461 17.52 -35.59 15.81
CA ASP A 461 17.67 -34.72 16.98
C ASP A 461 17.50 -35.56 18.25
N GLU A 462 18.61 -36.03 18.81
CA GLU A 462 18.68 -36.83 20.05
C GLU A 462 19.53 -36.16 21.12
N TYR A 463 20.09 -34.99 20.83
CA TYR A 463 21.02 -34.31 21.74
C TYR A 463 20.26 -33.55 22.82
N ASN A 464 19.25 -32.79 22.41
CA ASN A 464 18.36 -32.00 23.25
C ASN A 464 16.93 -31.93 22.66
N GLY A 465 16.59 -32.77 21.68
CA GLY A 465 15.27 -32.80 21.02
C GLY A 465 14.05 -33.12 21.88
N GLY A 466 14.24 -33.34 23.18
CA GLY A 466 13.19 -33.50 24.18
C GLY A 466 12.10 -34.46 23.72
N CYS A 467 10.84 -34.07 23.84
CA CYS A 467 9.73 -34.97 23.51
C CYS A 467 9.58 -35.34 22.02
N GLY A 468 10.38 -34.73 21.14
CA GLY A 468 10.51 -35.13 19.73
C GLY A 468 11.54 -36.25 19.48
N SER A 469 12.40 -36.54 20.46
CA SER A 469 13.48 -37.52 20.40
C SER A 469 13.13 -38.82 21.13
N ALA A 470 13.74 -39.96 20.79
CA ALA A 470 13.51 -41.21 21.50
C ALA A 470 14.15 -41.23 22.89
N SER A 471 15.25 -40.50 23.07
CA SER A 471 15.95 -40.35 24.36
C SER A 471 15.24 -39.39 25.31
N HIS A 472 14.36 -38.51 24.80
CA HIS A 472 13.77 -37.41 25.54
C HIS A 472 14.82 -36.49 26.19
N ALA A 473 15.98 -36.33 25.54
CA ALA A 473 17.11 -35.61 26.08
C ALA A 473 16.80 -34.11 26.25
N ALA A 474 17.24 -33.54 27.37
CA ALA A 474 17.22 -32.10 27.63
C ALA A 474 18.49 -31.72 28.38
N LEU A 475 19.07 -30.57 28.06
CA LEU A 475 20.31 -30.11 28.66
C LEU A 475 20.04 -29.42 30.00
N PRO A 476 20.73 -29.78 31.11
CA PRO A 476 20.61 -29.05 32.37
C PRO A 476 21.02 -27.59 32.19
N LEU A 477 20.19 -26.66 32.66
CA LEU A 477 20.47 -25.23 32.62
C LEU A 477 20.47 -24.66 34.05
N SER A 478 21.50 -23.90 34.38
CA SER A 478 21.55 -23.11 35.62
C SER A 478 20.89 -21.75 35.40
N PHE A 479 20.20 -21.24 36.42
CA PHE A 479 19.62 -19.90 36.36
C PHE A 479 20.71 -18.83 36.23
N ASN A 480 20.37 -17.73 35.55
CA ASN A 480 21.25 -16.59 35.29
C ASN A 480 22.52 -16.91 34.47
N VAL A 481 22.61 -18.09 33.88
CA VAL A 481 23.66 -18.44 32.91
C VAL A 481 23.14 -18.25 31.49
N MET A 482 23.92 -17.55 30.68
CA MET A 482 23.65 -17.45 29.24
C MET A 482 24.07 -18.75 28.56
N VAL A 483 23.12 -19.38 27.86
CA VAL A 483 23.40 -20.47 26.94
C VAL A 483 23.42 -19.95 25.52
N CYS A 484 24.31 -20.52 24.72
CA CYS A 484 24.46 -20.25 23.31
C CYS A 484 24.31 -21.54 22.52
N GLY A 485 23.24 -21.59 21.73
CA GLY A 485 22.87 -22.75 20.94
C GLY A 485 22.76 -22.47 19.46
N THR A 486 22.62 -23.54 18.70
CA THR A 486 22.40 -23.52 17.26
C THR A 486 21.22 -24.39 16.91
N SER A 487 20.36 -23.88 16.05
CA SER A 487 19.17 -24.60 15.60
C SER A 487 19.04 -24.52 14.08
N GLY A 488 17.91 -24.97 13.54
CA GLY A 488 17.56 -24.83 12.13
C GLY A 488 16.40 -25.69 11.69
N ILE A 489 15.97 -25.49 10.45
CA ILE A 489 14.96 -26.30 9.78
C ILE A 489 15.67 -27.27 8.83
N PHE A 490 15.31 -28.55 8.92
CA PHE A 490 15.86 -29.61 8.08
C PHE A 490 14.78 -30.54 7.54
N GLU A 491 15.06 -31.21 6.42
CA GLU A 491 14.15 -32.17 5.81
C GLU A 491 14.35 -33.57 6.41
N ALA A 492 13.28 -34.17 6.94
CA ALA A 492 13.27 -35.55 7.42
C ALA A 492 11.88 -36.20 7.25
N ASP A 493 11.84 -37.51 6.98
CA ASP A 493 10.61 -38.29 6.76
C ASP A 493 9.62 -37.67 5.75
N GLY A 494 10.13 -36.99 4.74
CA GLY A 494 9.33 -36.39 3.67
C GLY A 494 8.68 -35.04 4.02
N GLY A 495 9.17 -34.32 5.03
CA GLY A 495 8.84 -32.91 5.22
C GLY A 495 9.77 -32.17 6.19
N ALA A 496 9.59 -30.86 6.29
CA ALA A 496 10.36 -30.01 7.19
C ALA A 496 10.18 -30.41 8.66
N ARG A 497 11.28 -30.40 9.40
CA ARG A 497 11.41 -30.57 10.85
C ARG A 497 12.25 -29.42 11.39
N ALA A 498 12.06 -29.12 12.67
CA ALA A 498 12.92 -28.19 13.39
C ALA A 498 13.85 -28.97 14.30
N ASP A 499 15.08 -28.48 14.40
CA ASP A 499 16.01 -28.75 15.48
C ASP A 499 15.43 -28.11 16.75
N GLN A 500 15.13 -28.90 17.78
CA GLN A 500 14.45 -28.40 18.97
C GLN A 500 15.38 -28.42 20.17
N ASP A 501 15.57 -27.26 20.79
CA ASP A 501 16.49 -27.16 21.90
C ASP A 501 15.75 -27.17 23.23
N TRP A 502 15.83 -28.29 23.95
CA TRP A 502 15.21 -28.44 25.26
C TRP A 502 16.23 -28.31 26.39
N TYR A 503 15.94 -27.39 27.30
CA TYR A 503 16.70 -27.16 28.52
C TYR A 503 15.89 -27.59 29.72
N SER A 504 16.52 -28.20 30.72
CA SER A 504 15.87 -28.63 31.96
C SER A 504 16.30 -27.76 33.14
N VAL A 505 15.30 -27.33 33.92
CA VAL A 505 15.47 -26.59 35.17
C VAL A 505 14.62 -27.23 36.27
N THR A 506 15.08 -27.13 37.51
CA THR A 506 14.34 -27.56 38.70
C THR A 506 14.03 -26.35 39.55
N ILE A 507 12.77 -26.25 39.95
CA ILE A 507 12.23 -25.18 40.79
C ILE A 507 11.91 -25.76 42.17
N GLY A 508 12.50 -25.21 43.23
CA GLY A 508 12.31 -25.66 44.60
C GLY A 508 11.05 -25.11 45.26
N GLY A 509 10.50 -23.98 44.77
CA GLY A 509 9.39 -23.27 45.40
C GLY A 509 8.58 -22.40 44.45
N PRO A 510 7.41 -21.90 44.87
CA PRO A 510 6.61 -20.98 44.05
C PRO A 510 7.40 -19.73 43.66
N THR A 511 7.58 -19.50 42.36
CA THR A 511 8.33 -18.35 41.83
C THR A 511 7.81 -17.97 40.45
N LEU A 512 8.25 -16.82 39.95
CA LEU A 512 8.03 -16.40 38.56
C LEU A 512 9.25 -16.78 37.72
N LEU A 513 9.06 -17.77 36.85
CA LEU A 513 10.07 -18.26 35.91
C LEU A 513 10.03 -17.44 34.62
N ARG A 514 11.19 -16.94 34.19
CA ARG A 514 11.40 -16.17 32.97
C ARG A 514 12.35 -16.91 32.03
N TRP A 515 11.96 -17.02 30.77
CA TRP A 515 12.75 -17.59 29.69
C TRP A 515 12.97 -16.52 28.62
N THR A 516 14.19 -15.99 28.55
CA THR A 516 14.55 -14.89 27.65
C THR A 516 15.41 -15.42 26.52
N VAL A 517 15.01 -15.17 25.27
CA VAL A 517 15.68 -15.69 24.07
C VAL A 517 15.82 -14.59 23.02
N ARG A 518 16.92 -14.63 22.28
CA ARG A 518 17.11 -13.92 21.02
C ARG A 518 17.73 -14.86 20.00
N ALA A 519 17.13 -14.95 18.81
CA ALA A 519 17.50 -15.92 17.78
C ALA A 519 17.69 -15.30 16.40
N GLU A 520 18.49 -15.93 15.54
CA GLU A 520 18.67 -15.59 14.12
C GLU A 520 17.51 -16.03 13.23
N PHE A 521 16.45 -16.55 13.84
CA PHE A 521 15.24 -17.06 13.22
C PHE A 521 14.02 -16.72 14.08
N ALA A 522 12.83 -16.76 13.49
CA ALA A 522 11.59 -16.67 14.25
C ALA A 522 11.42 -17.95 15.07
N ALA A 523 11.21 -17.84 16.37
CA ALA A 523 11.21 -18.99 17.27
C ALA A 523 9.89 -19.13 18.04
N ILE A 524 9.55 -20.35 18.40
CA ILE A 524 8.53 -20.69 19.39
C ILE A 524 9.26 -20.95 20.71
N LEU A 525 8.88 -20.19 21.74
CA LEU A 525 9.36 -20.36 23.10
C LEU A 525 8.30 -21.08 23.91
N ARG A 526 8.71 -22.03 24.77
CA ARG A 526 7.78 -22.75 25.66
C ARG A 526 8.36 -22.96 27.05
N ILE A 527 7.48 -22.87 28.04
CA ILE A 527 7.71 -23.38 29.39
C ILE A 527 6.81 -24.60 29.56
N VAL A 528 7.39 -25.77 29.81
CA VAL A 528 6.68 -27.04 29.89
C VAL A 528 6.97 -27.68 31.25
N SER A 529 5.93 -27.90 32.07
CA SER A 529 6.08 -28.70 33.29
C SER A 529 6.18 -30.19 32.93
N ASN A 530 7.03 -30.96 33.61
CA ASN A 530 7.28 -32.37 33.27
C ASN A 530 7.32 -33.32 34.49
N PRO A 531 6.26 -33.36 35.33
CA PRO A 531 6.26 -34.11 36.60
C PRO A 531 6.55 -35.62 36.48
N GLY A 532 6.37 -36.22 35.29
CA GLY A 532 6.68 -37.61 34.98
C GLY A 532 7.24 -37.78 33.55
N GLY A 533 7.92 -36.76 33.01
CA GLY A 533 8.43 -36.78 31.63
C GLY A 533 7.35 -36.53 30.57
N CYS A 534 7.61 -36.90 29.31
CA CYS A 534 6.83 -36.49 28.15
C CYS A 534 5.35 -36.90 28.17
N GLU A 535 5.01 -38.03 28.79
CA GLU A 535 3.61 -38.51 28.88
C GLU A 535 2.74 -37.64 29.80
N SER A 536 3.37 -36.85 30.66
CA SER A 536 2.72 -35.97 31.65
C SER A 536 3.06 -34.50 31.45
N ALA A 537 3.72 -34.18 30.34
CA ALA A 537 4.19 -32.85 30.06
C ALA A 537 3.00 -31.92 29.80
N VAL A 538 2.97 -30.78 30.51
CA VAL A 538 1.94 -29.75 30.33
C VAL A 538 2.61 -28.44 29.98
N GLU A 539 2.29 -27.91 28.81
CA GLU A 539 2.69 -26.57 28.40
C GLU A 539 2.05 -25.54 29.34
N VAL A 540 2.90 -24.82 30.08
CA VAL A 540 2.50 -23.79 31.04
C VAL A 540 2.30 -22.46 30.32
N ALA A 541 3.20 -22.13 29.41
CA ALA A 541 3.15 -20.92 28.60
C ALA A 541 3.89 -21.13 27.28
N SER A 542 3.44 -20.43 26.23
CA SER A 542 4.10 -20.39 24.94
C SER A 542 3.91 -19.03 24.26
N LEU A 543 4.86 -18.70 23.38
CA LEU A 543 4.87 -17.47 22.59
C LEU A 543 5.74 -17.67 21.34
N THR A 544 5.40 -16.98 20.25
CA THR A 544 6.28 -16.85 19.09
C THR A 544 7.04 -15.53 19.16
N THR A 545 8.35 -15.58 18.94
CA THR A 545 9.24 -14.42 18.85
C THR A 545 9.71 -14.21 17.41
N PRO A 546 9.69 -12.96 16.91
CA PRO A 546 10.29 -12.63 15.61
C PRO A 546 11.81 -12.80 15.60
N THR A 547 12.36 -12.99 14.41
CA THR A 547 13.81 -13.00 14.18
C THR A 547 14.46 -11.76 14.80
N CYS A 548 15.56 -11.97 15.54
CA CYS A 548 16.39 -10.94 16.16
C CYS A 548 15.76 -10.08 17.26
N GLU A 549 14.53 -10.40 17.69
CA GLU A 549 13.92 -9.77 18.85
C GLU A 549 14.37 -10.48 20.14
N THR A 550 14.66 -9.71 21.19
CA THR A 550 14.83 -10.29 22.53
C THR A 550 13.46 -10.41 23.15
N THR A 551 13.00 -11.62 23.37
CA THR A 551 11.67 -11.89 23.92
C THR A 551 11.77 -12.68 25.21
N THR A 552 10.99 -12.28 26.21
CA THR A 552 10.90 -12.97 27.49
C THR A 552 9.51 -13.61 27.65
N LEU A 553 9.47 -14.93 27.70
CA LEU A 553 8.31 -15.70 28.13
C LEU A 553 8.34 -15.86 29.65
N GLN A 554 7.21 -15.69 30.34
CA GLN A 554 7.17 -15.79 31.80
C GLN A 554 5.92 -16.51 32.30
N ALA A 555 6.05 -17.23 33.41
CA ALA A 555 4.94 -17.91 34.07
C ALA A 555 5.17 -18.06 35.59
N ASP A 556 4.11 -17.88 36.38
CA ASP A 556 4.11 -18.28 37.78
C ASP A 556 4.09 -19.80 37.87
N VAL A 557 5.10 -20.38 38.51
CA VAL A 557 5.29 -21.83 38.61
C VAL A 557 5.39 -22.26 40.07
N ALA A 558 4.90 -23.45 40.37
CA ALA A 558 5.13 -24.11 41.65
C ALA A 558 6.45 -24.90 41.62
N ALA A 559 6.84 -25.45 42.77
CA ALA A 559 7.96 -26.38 42.85
C ALA A 559 7.78 -27.58 41.90
N GLY A 560 8.82 -27.93 41.16
CA GLY A 560 8.77 -28.99 40.16
C GLY A 560 9.88 -28.89 39.12
N ASN A 561 9.86 -29.84 38.20
CA ASN A 561 10.77 -29.85 37.05
C ASN A 561 10.07 -29.19 35.84
N PHE A 562 10.86 -28.44 35.07
CA PHE A 562 10.40 -27.75 33.88
C PHE A 562 11.40 -27.91 32.74
N TRP A 563 10.86 -27.95 31.53
CA TRP A 563 11.60 -27.79 30.29
C TRP A 563 11.37 -26.40 29.70
N LEU A 564 12.44 -25.79 29.21
CA LEU A 564 12.45 -24.54 28.48
C LEU A 564 12.86 -24.85 27.05
N VAL A 565 12.03 -24.46 26.08
CA VAL A 565 12.20 -24.88 24.69
C VAL A 565 12.46 -23.67 23.80
N VAL A 566 13.41 -23.79 22.87
CA VAL A 566 13.60 -22.92 21.71
C VAL A 566 13.43 -23.75 20.45
N GLN A 567 12.62 -23.26 19.50
CA GLN A 567 12.38 -23.98 18.26
C GLN A 567 12.09 -23.01 17.10
N PRO A 568 12.66 -23.20 15.91
CA PRO A 568 12.27 -22.49 14.68
C PRO A 568 10.79 -22.65 14.30
N LEU A 569 10.21 -21.60 13.72
CA LEU A 569 8.83 -21.58 13.26
C LEU A 569 8.70 -22.35 11.94
N VAL A 570 8.44 -23.67 11.99
CA VAL A 570 8.26 -24.55 10.81
C VAL A 570 7.03 -24.14 9.98
N THR A 571 7.15 -23.07 9.20
CA THR A 571 6.12 -22.48 8.36
C THR A 571 6.67 -22.16 6.97
N PRO A 572 5.81 -22.15 5.92
CA PRO A 572 6.25 -21.78 4.58
C PRO A 572 6.79 -20.34 4.58
N GLY A 573 8.10 -20.19 4.31
CA GLY A 573 8.80 -18.90 4.30
C GLY A 573 9.83 -18.72 5.41
N ASP A 574 9.82 -19.57 6.46
CA ASP A 574 10.92 -19.63 7.41
C ASP A 574 12.11 -20.39 6.78
N ASN A 575 13.27 -19.75 6.82
CA ASN A 575 14.51 -20.22 6.19
C ASN A 575 15.62 -20.37 7.25
N ALA A 576 15.28 -20.63 8.51
CA ALA A 576 16.26 -20.91 9.56
C ALA A 576 17.23 -22.01 9.11
N ALA A 577 18.44 -21.60 8.71
CA ALA A 577 19.45 -22.52 8.22
C ALA A 577 19.99 -23.35 9.39
N CYS A 578 20.32 -24.61 9.15
CA CYS A 578 21.04 -25.40 10.15
C CYS A 578 22.33 -24.69 10.58
N GLY A 579 22.44 -24.41 11.88
CA GLY A 579 23.51 -23.61 12.46
C GLY A 579 23.15 -22.16 12.75
N ALA A 580 21.90 -21.75 12.54
CA ALA A 580 21.41 -20.44 12.95
C ALA A 580 21.46 -20.33 14.47
N ARG A 581 22.01 -19.23 14.99
CA ARG A 581 22.34 -19.10 16.41
C ARG A 581 21.19 -18.52 17.21
N TYR A 582 21.16 -18.86 18.49
CA TYR A 582 20.39 -18.15 19.49
C TYR A 582 21.17 -18.10 20.80
N HIS A 583 20.84 -17.12 21.63
CA HIS A 583 21.22 -17.15 23.03
C HIS A 583 19.96 -17.15 23.89
N ALA A 584 20.06 -17.75 25.06
CA ALA A 584 18.96 -17.80 26.00
C ALA A 584 19.43 -17.70 27.45
N THR A 585 18.54 -17.28 28.34
CA THR A 585 18.78 -17.25 29.78
C THR A 585 17.49 -17.54 30.53
N ALA A 586 17.59 -18.45 31.51
CA ALA A 586 16.53 -18.73 32.46
C ALA A 586 16.74 -17.91 33.73
N GLN A 587 15.69 -17.28 34.24
CA GLN A 587 15.74 -16.53 35.49
C GLN A 587 14.51 -16.83 36.32
N ILE A 588 14.66 -16.76 37.63
CA ILE A 588 13.56 -16.83 38.60
C ILE A 588 13.54 -15.54 39.41
N THR A 589 12.43 -15.25 40.07
CA THR A 589 12.41 -14.15 41.04
C THR A 589 13.23 -14.54 42.26
N ALA A 590 14.24 -13.73 42.57
CA ALA A 590 15.15 -13.97 43.68
C ALA A 590 14.40 -14.11 45.00
N VAL A 591 14.64 -15.21 45.70
CA VAL A 591 14.15 -15.45 47.05
C VAL A 591 15.28 -15.13 48.02
N ARG A 592 15.03 -14.27 49.00
CA ARG A 592 16.06 -13.97 49.99
C ARG A 592 16.38 -15.23 50.80
N GLY A 593 17.66 -15.51 51.01
CA GLY A 593 18.18 -16.71 51.66
C GLY A 593 18.36 -17.91 50.74
N ASP A 594 17.82 -17.89 49.51
CA ASP A 594 17.98 -18.95 48.52
C ASP A 594 19.40 -18.86 47.91
N MET A 595 20.27 -19.71 48.45
CA MET A 595 21.71 -19.72 48.18
C MET A 595 22.08 -20.71 47.08
N ASN A 596 21.17 -21.58 46.66
CA ASN A 596 21.37 -22.41 45.46
C ASN A 596 20.62 -21.86 44.23
N CYS A 597 19.83 -20.79 44.40
CA CYS A 597 19.00 -20.14 43.39
C CYS A 597 17.98 -21.09 42.74
N ASP A 598 17.41 -22.05 43.49
CA ASP A 598 16.40 -22.98 42.98
C ASP A 598 14.97 -22.43 43.07
N GLY A 599 14.75 -21.26 43.68
CA GLY A 599 13.46 -20.61 43.85
C GLY A 599 12.74 -21.00 45.13
N ALA A 600 13.36 -21.78 46.00
CA ALA A 600 12.93 -21.96 47.38
C ALA A 600 14.06 -21.67 48.36
N PHE A 601 13.70 -21.00 49.44
CA PHE A 601 14.52 -21.01 50.64
C PHE A 601 14.16 -22.20 51.53
N ASN A 602 15.07 -23.17 51.68
CA ASN A 602 14.89 -24.41 52.44
C ASN A 602 16.25 -24.95 52.97
N ASN A 603 16.26 -26.19 53.50
CA ASN A 603 17.47 -26.75 54.11
C ASN A 603 18.60 -27.06 53.10
N PHE A 604 18.31 -27.07 51.80
CA PHE A 604 19.31 -27.24 50.75
C PHE A 604 20.13 -25.96 50.50
N ASP A 605 19.75 -24.83 51.08
CA ASP A 605 20.51 -23.59 51.05
C ASP A 605 21.62 -23.53 52.09
N ILE A 606 21.61 -24.42 53.10
CA ILE A 606 22.60 -24.41 54.19
C ILE A 606 24.01 -24.64 53.65
N ASP A 607 24.21 -25.67 52.83
CA ASP A 607 25.53 -26.02 52.30
C ASP A 607 26.07 -24.93 51.35
N PRO A 608 25.29 -24.41 50.37
CA PRO A 608 25.70 -23.26 49.57
C PRO A 608 25.95 -21.99 50.40
N PHE A 609 25.14 -21.72 51.44
CA PHE A 609 25.35 -20.58 52.35
C PHE A 609 26.71 -20.68 53.06
N VAL A 610 27.02 -21.86 53.62
CA VAL A 610 28.31 -22.11 54.26
C VAL A 610 29.44 -22.02 53.24
N LEU A 611 29.27 -22.56 52.02
CA LEU A 611 30.26 -22.48 50.96
C LEU A 611 30.58 -21.02 50.59
N ALA A 612 29.55 -20.18 50.42
CA ALA A 612 29.71 -18.76 50.12
C ALA A 612 30.48 -18.00 51.21
N LEU A 613 30.33 -18.39 52.48
CA LEU A 613 31.07 -17.79 53.60
C LEU A 613 32.53 -18.22 53.67
N VAL A 614 32.83 -19.49 53.38
CA VAL A 614 34.17 -20.07 53.60
C VAL A 614 35.05 -20.07 52.36
N ASP A 615 34.45 -20.14 51.17
CA ASP A 615 35.12 -20.13 49.87
C ASP A 615 34.23 -19.44 48.82
N PRO A 616 34.20 -18.09 48.79
CA PRO A 616 33.41 -17.33 47.82
C PRO A 616 33.73 -17.67 46.36
N ALA A 617 34.99 -18.03 46.07
CA ALA A 617 35.39 -18.43 44.72
C ALA A 617 34.86 -19.83 44.37
N GLY A 618 34.90 -20.77 45.32
CA GLY A 618 34.28 -22.08 45.21
C GLY A 618 32.76 -22.01 45.06
N TYR A 619 32.10 -21.09 45.78
CA TYR A 619 30.67 -20.82 45.61
C TYR A 619 30.35 -20.31 44.20
N ALA A 620 31.05 -19.28 43.73
CA ALA A 620 30.84 -18.74 42.38
C ALA A 620 31.08 -19.78 41.26
N ALA A 621 31.97 -20.75 41.50
CA ALA A 621 32.19 -21.87 40.58
C ALA A 621 31.10 -22.96 40.67
N ALA A 622 30.55 -23.21 41.85
CA ALA A 622 29.52 -24.24 42.08
C ALA A 622 28.11 -23.76 41.71
N TYR A 623 27.83 -22.48 41.90
CA TYR A 623 26.53 -21.83 41.65
C TYR A 623 26.70 -20.62 40.73
N PRO A 624 27.12 -20.83 39.46
CA PRO A 624 27.36 -19.75 38.52
C PRO A 624 26.08 -18.93 38.31
N GLY A 625 26.19 -17.60 38.44
CA GLY A 625 25.06 -16.67 38.27
C GLY A 625 24.14 -16.51 39.49
N CYS A 626 24.41 -17.21 40.61
CA CYS A 626 23.71 -16.98 41.87
C CYS A 626 24.45 -15.90 42.70
N ASP A 627 23.76 -14.83 43.10
CA ASP A 627 24.36 -13.73 43.85
C ASP A 627 24.52 -14.13 45.33
N PRO A 628 25.75 -14.14 45.90
CA PRO A 628 25.94 -14.46 47.31
C PRO A 628 25.21 -13.49 48.26
N LEU A 629 24.84 -12.29 47.79
CA LEU A 629 24.02 -11.34 48.58
C LEU A 629 22.58 -11.81 48.80
N HIS A 630 22.13 -12.91 48.18
CA HIS A 630 20.90 -13.56 48.62
C HIS A 630 20.98 -14.00 50.09
N GLY A 631 22.18 -14.31 50.58
CA GLY A 631 22.43 -14.70 51.96
C GLY A 631 22.62 -13.54 52.93
N ASP A 632 22.60 -12.29 52.45
CA ASP A 632 22.60 -11.08 53.29
C ASP A 632 21.20 -10.89 53.90
N LEU A 633 21.01 -11.51 55.06
CA LEU A 633 19.73 -11.58 55.75
C LEU A 633 19.59 -10.52 56.85
N ASP A 634 20.69 -9.87 57.22
CA ASP A 634 20.68 -8.69 58.09
C ASP A 634 20.64 -7.35 57.33
N GLU A 635 20.65 -7.39 55.99
CA GLU A 635 20.61 -6.25 55.06
C GLU A 635 21.79 -5.28 55.23
N SER A 636 22.95 -5.79 55.65
CA SER A 636 24.15 -4.97 55.85
C SER A 636 24.87 -4.61 54.55
N GLY A 637 24.49 -5.23 53.43
CA GLY A 637 25.14 -5.14 52.13
C GLY A 637 26.29 -6.12 51.94
N ALA A 638 26.47 -7.10 52.84
CA ALA A 638 27.57 -8.06 52.80
C ALA A 638 27.24 -9.39 53.49
N LEU A 639 27.33 -10.51 52.75
CA LEU A 639 27.27 -11.85 53.33
C LEU A 639 28.49 -12.11 54.25
N ASN A 640 28.25 -12.32 55.54
CA ASN A 640 29.27 -12.61 56.54
C ASN A 640 28.70 -13.42 57.74
N ASN A 641 29.47 -13.58 58.82
CA ASN A 641 29.04 -14.38 59.96
C ASN A 641 27.81 -13.82 60.72
N PHE A 642 27.46 -12.54 60.53
CA PHE A 642 26.28 -11.93 61.13
C PHE A 642 24.98 -12.40 60.48
N ASP A 643 25.04 -12.98 59.28
CA ASP A 643 23.89 -13.56 58.58
C ASP A 643 23.50 -14.96 59.06
N ILE A 644 24.36 -15.65 59.82
CA ILE A 644 24.12 -17.03 60.27
C ILE A 644 22.87 -17.12 61.16
N ASP A 645 22.74 -16.23 62.15
CA ASP A 645 21.61 -16.24 63.06
C ASP A 645 20.28 -15.86 62.36
N PRO A 646 20.23 -14.81 61.51
CA PRO A 646 19.11 -14.55 60.62
C PRO A 646 18.75 -15.73 59.70
N PHE A 647 19.74 -16.40 59.10
CA PHE A 647 19.54 -17.57 58.23
C PHE A 647 18.85 -18.71 58.93
N VAL A 648 19.34 -19.08 60.12
CA VAL A 648 18.74 -20.13 60.95
C VAL A 648 17.34 -19.72 61.41
N THR A 649 17.15 -18.45 61.78
CA THR A 649 15.83 -17.93 62.20
C THR A 649 14.81 -18.04 61.07
N CYS A 650 15.18 -17.58 59.89
CA CYS A 650 14.43 -17.69 58.65
C CYS A 650 14.05 -19.16 58.37
N LEU A 651 15.00 -20.10 58.50
CA LEU A 651 14.78 -21.51 58.16
C LEU A 651 13.79 -22.20 59.10
N ILE A 652 13.78 -21.81 60.38
CA ILE A 652 12.94 -22.43 61.41
C ILE A 652 11.56 -21.76 61.51
N SER A 653 11.50 -20.44 61.29
CA SER A 653 10.32 -19.62 61.59
C SER A 653 9.66 -18.98 60.35
N GLY A 654 10.26 -19.16 59.17
CA GLY A 654 9.94 -18.41 57.95
C GLY A 654 10.69 -17.06 57.90
N CYS A 655 11.03 -16.62 56.69
CA CYS A 655 11.58 -15.28 56.49
C CYS A 655 10.47 -14.21 56.53
N PRO A 656 10.75 -13.02 57.08
CA PRO A 656 9.81 -11.89 57.11
C PRO A 656 9.50 -11.31 55.72
#